data_AF-A0AA41R4X1-F1
#
_entry.id   AF-A0AA41R4X1-F1
#
_cell.length_a   1.000
_cell.length_b   1.000
_cell.length_c   1.000
_cell.angle_alpha   90.00
_cell.angle_beta   90.00
_cell.angle_gamma   90.00
#
_symmetry.space_group_name_H-M   'P 1'
#
loop_
_entity.id
_entity.type
_entity.pdbx_description
1 polymer ?
#
loop_
_entity_poly.entity_id
_entity_poly.type
_entity_poly.pdbx_seq_one_letter_code
_entity_poly.pdbx_strand_id
1 'polypeptide(L)'
;MSLSSAANASRFFLEAGGHEWQIVDFTIDEKVSAPFQADVNLACEEEVPFEDIIGQNAVLTIESADGERYLHGIVNRFVHTGLAGRFLLYRARIVPQMWLLSLAQDCRIYQDQTVPDIVQQVLEESGITADLFDFRLKNQYPERTYCVQYRETDLAFVSRLLAEEGIFYFFEHSDEKHLLIFGDGPVNYQPIAGNDQVPLNIGSGTVAEEEAVLTFQMQQQLRPGKLTLKDFNFEKPSVDLTADQTDSENESREIYDYPGAYTTTEQGRKIARVRLQQETMAKTQADGTSVVPRFIPGCTFALTDHTIDRFNSEYLLVEVRHEGAQPQVLEEQTGAGGATRYENRFFAIPSSATVQPERKKAKPVMDGVQTAIVVGPSDEEIYTDAHGRVKVQFHWDRLGGRDENSSCWIRVSQAWAGAGWGAMFIPRIGHEVIVDFIEGDPDRPIVTGRVYHGTNSPPYTLPDEKSKSTLKSNTTKGGEGSNELRFEDEKGKEEVYLHAQKNWTIGVENDKNQTIGNDESLRVKNDREKKVDANQKETIGGNKTIDVTGAHKEKIGGNQTVNVGAKRNLTVNTEEVVNVGTNRTLKVGGIQKHTITGQNDLTCATEKYTVSGNRTVTAGTESKTVNGMRTLSANVESYTVSGNRNLTVGNETRTVTNQQTFLGMDVTTDSGAKFENFAGLKVSNAFALLMELKQISISVANASIGYTSFNLSQDGIKVNTNALHVIG
;
A
#
# COMPACT_ATOMS: atom_id res chain seq x y z
N MET A 1 73.89 7.16 -39.99
CA MET A 1 74.14 8.31 -40.88
C MET A 1 73.73 9.54 -40.10
N SER A 2 74.67 10.41 -39.71
CA SER A 2 74.34 11.62 -38.96
C SER A 2 73.77 12.67 -39.92
N LEU A 3 72.50 13.01 -39.76
CA LEU A 3 71.93 14.18 -40.41
C LEU A 3 72.49 15.42 -39.70
N SER A 4 73.40 16.14 -40.37
CA SER A 4 73.75 17.49 -39.95
C SER A 4 72.51 18.37 -40.11
N SER A 5 71.85 18.71 -39.01
CA SER A 5 70.65 19.54 -39.07
C SER A 5 71.06 20.96 -39.47
N ALA A 6 70.68 21.39 -40.68
CA ALA A 6 70.79 22.79 -41.05
C ALA A 6 69.87 23.61 -40.14
N ALA A 7 70.37 24.70 -39.56
CA ALA A 7 69.63 25.57 -38.64
C ALA A 7 68.37 26.24 -39.25
N ASN A 8 68.12 26.03 -40.55
CA ASN A 8 67.03 26.62 -41.33
C ASN A 8 65.99 25.58 -41.83
N ALA A 9 66.02 24.33 -41.37
CA ALA A 9 65.02 23.33 -41.78
C ALA A 9 63.69 23.52 -41.01
N SER A 10 62.57 23.51 -41.73
CA SER A 10 61.23 23.41 -41.13
C SER A 10 61.06 22.06 -40.46
N ARG A 11 60.51 22.03 -39.24
CA ARG A 11 60.34 20.79 -38.44
C ARG A 11 58.91 20.56 -37.97
N PHE A 12 58.03 21.54 -38.13
CA PHE A 12 56.65 21.51 -37.72
C PHE A 12 55.78 21.79 -38.94
N PHE A 13 54.80 20.92 -39.15
CA PHE A 13 53.90 20.97 -40.30
C PHE A 13 52.47 20.81 -39.81
N LEU A 14 51.53 21.53 -40.42
CA LEU A 14 50.11 21.37 -40.13
C LEU A 14 49.37 21.14 -41.45
N GLU A 15 48.61 20.06 -41.49
CA GLU A 15 47.59 19.84 -42.51
C GLU A 15 46.21 20.02 -41.86
N ALA A 16 45.35 20.86 -42.44
CA ALA A 16 43.98 21.04 -41.97
C ALA A 16 43.06 21.46 -43.11
N GLY A 17 41.91 20.80 -43.24
CA GLY A 17 40.93 21.09 -44.30
C GLY A 17 41.45 20.90 -45.73
N GLY A 18 42.44 20.03 -45.93
CA GLY A 18 43.10 19.84 -47.24
C GLY A 18 44.11 20.93 -47.61
N HIS A 19 44.45 21.82 -46.68
CA HIS A 19 45.49 22.83 -46.85
C HIS A 19 46.73 22.48 -46.00
N GLU A 20 47.91 22.64 -46.59
CA GLU A 20 49.18 22.68 -45.85
C GLU A 20 49.45 24.10 -45.34
N TRP A 21 49.82 24.21 -44.07
CA TRP A 21 50.02 25.49 -43.40
C TRP A 21 51.48 25.67 -42.97
N GLN A 22 51.97 26.90 -43.09
CA GLN A 22 53.24 27.26 -42.49
C GLN A 22 53.03 27.64 -41.03
N ILE A 23 53.72 26.96 -40.12
CA ILE A 23 53.60 27.19 -38.67
C ILE A 23 54.59 28.27 -38.22
N VAL A 24 54.08 29.31 -37.58
CA VAL A 24 54.90 30.34 -36.93
C VAL A 24 55.32 29.88 -35.54
N ASP A 25 54.34 29.48 -34.73
CA ASP A 25 54.53 28.92 -33.40
C ASP A 25 53.27 28.16 -32.94
N PHE A 26 53.42 27.32 -31.92
CA PHE A 26 52.30 26.61 -31.32
C PHE A 26 52.48 26.42 -29.82
N THR A 27 51.35 26.20 -29.15
CA THR A 27 51.30 25.66 -27.79
C THR A 27 50.32 24.49 -27.77
N ILE A 28 50.70 23.38 -27.16
CA ILE A 28 49.84 22.21 -26.96
C ILE A 28 49.75 21.95 -25.45
N ASP A 29 48.54 21.88 -24.91
CA ASP A 29 48.27 21.46 -23.53
C ASP A 29 47.57 20.09 -23.58
N GLU A 30 48.24 19.03 -23.09
CA GLU A 30 47.70 17.68 -22.99
C GLU A 30 47.75 17.20 -21.53
N LYS A 31 46.68 16.50 -21.09
CA LYS A 31 46.61 15.93 -19.75
C LYS A 31 45.76 14.66 -19.73
N VAL A 32 46.17 13.66 -18.95
CA VAL A 32 45.35 12.46 -18.69
C VAL A 32 44.00 12.87 -18.11
N SER A 33 42.93 12.29 -18.65
CA SER A 33 41.53 12.59 -18.31
C SER A 33 41.11 14.04 -18.57
N ALA A 34 41.71 14.70 -19.55
CA ALA A 34 41.25 15.98 -20.09
C ALA A 34 41.36 16.00 -21.62
N PRO A 35 40.44 16.67 -22.34
CA PRO A 35 40.61 16.92 -23.77
C PRO A 35 41.85 17.78 -24.00
N PHE A 36 42.73 17.37 -24.93
CA PHE A 36 43.88 18.20 -25.30
C PHE A 36 43.45 19.46 -26.04
N GLN A 37 44.32 20.47 -26.04
CA GLN A 37 44.13 21.69 -26.83
C GLN A 37 45.46 22.12 -27.43
N ALA A 38 45.50 22.32 -28.75
CA ALA A 38 46.62 22.97 -29.42
C ALA A 38 46.19 24.30 -30.03
N ASP A 39 46.85 25.38 -29.65
CA ASP A 39 46.72 26.69 -30.29
C ASP A 39 47.92 26.88 -31.24
N VAL A 40 47.66 26.94 -32.54
CA VAL A 40 48.69 27.00 -33.60
C VAL A 40 48.56 28.31 -34.37
N ASN A 41 49.62 29.11 -34.41
CA ASN A 41 49.70 30.32 -35.24
C ASN A 41 50.25 29.96 -36.63
N LEU A 42 49.52 30.35 -37.66
CA LEU A 42 49.71 29.92 -39.04
C LEU A 42 49.94 31.10 -39.97
N ALA A 43 50.68 30.87 -41.04
CA ALA A 43 50.87 31.79 -42.15
C ALA A 43 50.50 31.10 -43.47
N CYS A 44 49.79 31.82 -44.33
CA CYS A 44 49.40 31.38 -45.67
C CYS A 44 49.47 32.56 -46.65
N GLU A 45 49.80 32.34 -47.92
CA GLU A 45 49.79 33.41 -48.94
C GLU A 45 48.40 33.65 -49.54
N GLU A 46 47.49 32.69 -49.39
CA GLU A 46 46.13 32.74 -49.94
C GLU A 46 45.09 32.93 -48.83
N GLU A 47 43.96 33.54 -49.19
CA GLU A 47 42.80 33.60 -48.30
C GLU A 47 42.19 32.19 -48.20
N VAL A 48 41.96 31.73 -46.97
CA VAL A 48 41.30 30.45 -46.71
C VAL A 48 39.95 30.71 -46.02
N PRO A 49 38.83 30.34 -46.66
CA PRO A 49 37.50 30.46 -46.06
C PRO A 49 37.39 29.70 -44.74
N PHE A 50 36.67 30.28 -43.77
CA PHE A 50 36.50 29.64 -42.45
C PHE A 50 35.76 28.30 -42.51
N GLU A 51 34.83 28.16 -43.45
CA GLU A 51 34.01 26.95 -43.66
C GLU A 51 34.82 25.74 -44.15
N ASP A 52 35.97 25.97 -44.79
CA ASP A 52 36.86 24.90 -45.26
C ASP A 52 37.71 24.33 -44.11
N ILE A 53 37.78 25.01 -42.97
CA ILE A 53 38.67 24.66 -41.84
C ILE A 53 37.90 24.27 -40.58
N ILE A 54 36.87 25.04 -40.21
CA ILE A 54 36.12 24.79 -38.98
C ILE A 54 35.46 23.41 -39.00
N GLY A 55 35.68 22.62 -37.96
CA GLY A 55 35.15 21.27 -37.80
C GLY A 55 35.87 20.19 -38.61
N GLN A 56 36.84 20.56 -39.45
CA GLN A 56 37.64 19.60 -40.21
C GLN A 56 38.76 18.99 -39.36
N ASN A 57 39.23 17.81 -39.78
CA ASN A 57 40.41 17.18 -39.20
C ASN A 57 41.65 18.05 -39.42
N ALA A 58 42.54 18.01 -38.43
CA ALA A 58 43.83 18.69 -38.46
C ALA A 58 44.92 17.81 -37.85
N VAL A 59 46.07 17.76 -38.50
CA VAL A 59 47.23 16.96 -38.07
C VAL A 59 48.44 17.87 -37.96
N LEU A 60 48.85 18.11 -36.71
CA LEU A 60 50.10 18.79 -36.41
C LEU A 60 51.23 17.75 -36.29
N THR A 61 52.22 17.83 -37.17
CA THR A 61 53.40 16.96 -37.17
C THR A 61 54.60 17.71 -36.58
N ILE A 62 55.27 17.10 -35.61
CA ILE A 62 56.50 17.59 -34.99
C ILE A 62 57.62 16.60 -35.31
N GLU A 63 58.55 17.00 -36.17
CA GLU A 63 59.72 16.20 -36.52
C GLU A 63 60.79 16.25 -35.42
N SER A 64 61.26 15.07 -35.00
CA SER A 64 62.40 14.86 -34.12
C SER A 64 63.47 14.01 -34.81
N ALA A 65 64.67 13.97 -34.23
CA ALA A 65 65.73 13.05 -34.66
C ALA A 65 65.32 11.57 -34.52
N ASP A 66 64.44 11.26 -33.57
CA ASP A 66 63.98 9.90 -33.24
C ASP A 66 62.62 9.53 -33.87
N GLY A 67 62.07 10.39 -34.73
CA GLY A 67 60.83 10.14 -35.47
C GLY A 67 59.87 11.33 -35.52
N GLU A 68 58.73 11.12 -36.16
CA GLU A 68 57.63 12.10 -36.23
C GLU A 68 56.66 11.88 -35.06
N ARG A 69 56.23 12.99 -34.45
CA ARG A 69 55.08 12.99 -33.55
C ARG A 69 53.88 13.63 -34.24
N TYR A 70 52.75 12.95 -34.21
CA TYR A 70 51.48 13.49 -34.67
C TYR A 70 50.62 13.97 -33.49
N LEU A 71 49.91 15.07 -33.70
CA LEU A 71 48.75 15.49 -32.91
C LEU A 71 47.58 15.66 -33.87
N HIS A 72 46.83 14.56 -34.06
CA HIS A 72 45.59 14.55 -34.82
C HIS A 72 44.39 15.01 -33.97
N GLY A 73 43.58 15.92 -34.50
CA GLY A 73 42.33 16.37 -33.87
C GLY A 73 41.40 17.05 -34.89
N ILE A 74 40.50 17.90 -34.39
CA ILE A 74 39.59 18.72 -35.20
C ILE A 74 39.76 20.20 -34.87
N VAL A 75 39.53 21.10 -35.83
CA VAL A 75 39.62 22.55 -35.60
C VAL A 75 38.31 23.08 -35.01
N ASN A 76 38.31 23.50 -33.73
CA ASN A 76 37.11 24.08 -33.11
C ASN A 76 37.03 25.60 -33.19
N ARG A 77 38.15 26.26 -33.47
CA ARG A 77 38.24 27.71 -33.56
C ARG A 77 39.31 28.08 -34.58
N PHE A 78 38.95 28.98 -35.48
CA PHE A 78 39.84 29.48 -36.52
C PHE A 78 39.66 30.99 -36.62
N VAL A 79 40.77 31.72 -36.61
CA VAL A 79 40.78 33.19 -36.52
C VAL A 79 41.78 33.75 -37.50
N HIS A 80 41.38 34.66 -38.36
CA HIS A 80 42.31 35.51 -39.11
C HIS A 80 42.85 36.61 -38.17
N THR A 81 44.16 36.61 -37.91
CA THR A 81 44.79 37.45 -36.89
C THR A 81 45.46 38.70 -37.45
N GLY A 82 45.69 38.77 -38.77
CA GLY A 82 46.26 39.95 -39.43
C GLY A 82 47.12 39.60 -40.63
N LEU A 83 48.03 40.51 -40.99
CA LEU A 83 48.92 40.39 -42.14
C LEU A 83 50.37 40.60 -41.70
N ALA A 84 51.29 39.84 -42.27
CA ALA A 84 52.74 40.05 -42.13
C ALA A 84 53.43 39.89 -43.49
N GLY A 85 53.82 41.02 -44.10
CA GLY A 85 54.38 41.02 -45.46
C GLY A 85 53.36 40.50 -46.47
N ARG A 86 53.76 39.45 -47.22
CA ARG A 86 52.89 38.72 -48.15
C ARG A 86 51.95 37.69 -47.50
N PHE A 87 52.14 37.37 -46.22
CA PHE A 87 51.38 36.32 -45.55
C PHE A 87 50.14 36.87 -44.83
N LEU A 88 49.03 36.15 -44.99
CA LEU A 88 47.85 36.21 -44.13
C LEU A 88 48.09 35.32 -42.91
N LEU A 89 47.87 35.90 -41.72
CA LEU A 89 48.09 35.22 -40.46
C LEU A 89 46.79 34.67 -39.90
N TYR A 90 46.84 33.44 -39.43
CA TYR A 90 45.71 32.75 -38.82
C TYR A 90 46.10 32.13 -37.48
N ARG A 91 45.09 31.78 -36.68
CA ARG A 91 45.23 30.94 -35.50
C ARG A 91 44.17 29.86 -35.53
N ALA A 92 44.61 28.61 -35.51
CA ALA A 92 43.75 27.44 -35.38
C ALA A 92 43.85 26.86 -33.97
N ARG A 93 42.71 26.41 -33.44
CA ARG A 93 42.65 25.61 -32.21
C ARG A 93 42.20 24.20 -32.53
N ILE A 94 43.09 23.25 -32.28
CA ILE A 94 42.88 21.82 -32.51
C ILE A 94 42.53 21.16 -31.17
N VAL A 95 41.47 20.34 -31.17
CA VAL A 95 40.96 19.61 -30.00
C VAL A 95 40.60 18.17 -30.40
N PRO A 96 40.46 17.21 -29.46
CA PRO A 96 39.98 15.88 -29.79
C PRO A 96 38.51 15.91 -30.19
N GLN A 97 38.04 14.88 -30.91
CA GLN A 97 36.62 14.70 -31.20
C GLN A 97 35.77 14.60 -29.92
N MET A 98 36.32 14.04 -28.83
CA MET A 98 35.67 14.03 -27.51
C MET A 98 35.26 15.42 -27.02
N TRP A 99 35.92 16.49 -27.48
CA TRP A 99 35.53 17.87 -27.15
C TRP A 99 34.14 18.23 -27.67
N LEU A 100 33.66 17.60 -28.76
CA LEU A 100 32.31 17.84 -29.31
C LEU A 100 31.20 17.54 -28.30
N LEU A 101 31.44 16.62 -27.36
CA LEU A 101 30.53 16.32 -26.25
C LEU A 101 30.30 17.53 -25.32
N SER A 102 31.09 18.60 -25.43
CA SER A 102 30.87 19.85 -24.69
C SER A 102 29.79 20.75 -25.31
N LEU A 103 29.40 20.47 -26.56
CA LEU A 103 28.44 21.28 -27.32
C LEU A 103 26.99 20.83 -27.11
N ALA A 104 26.78 19.59 -26.68
CA ALA A 104 25.47 19.02 -26.39
C ALA A 104 25.23 18.90 -24.88
N GLN A 105 24.00 19.18 -24.47
CA GLN A 105 23.51 19.07 -23.10
C GLN A 105 22.12 18.44 -23.12
N ASP A 106 21.86 17.49 -22.22
CA ASP A 106 20.60 16.76 -22.18
C ASP A 106 20.15 16.39 -20.75
N CYS A 107 18.94 15.86 -20.66
CA CYS A 107 18.42 15.16 -19.48
C CYS A 107 18.02 13.73 -19.89
N ARG A 108 18.76 12.72 -19.42
CA ARG A 108 18.62 11.32 -19.85
C ARG A 108 18.72 10.36 -18.67
N ILE A 109 18.05 9.22 -18.79
CA ILE A 109 18.04 8.15 -17.82
C ILE A 109 18.66 6.91 -18.47
N TYR A 110 19.65 6.33 -17.79
CA TYR A 110 20.26 5.04 -18.12
C TYR A 110 19.91 4.05 -17.01
N GLN A 111 19.51 2.84 -17.40
CA GLN A 111 19.05 1.80 -16.48
C GLN A 111 19.72 0.49 -16.81
N ASP A 112 20.13 -0.23 -15.78
CA ASP A 112 20.70 -1.57 -15.84
C ASP A 112 21.89 -1.67 -16.82
N GLN A 113 22.76 -0.66 -16.79
CA GLN A 113 23.96 -0.57 -17.63
C GLN A 113 25.20 -0.29 -16.79
N THR A 114 26.37 -0.74 -17.24
CA THR A 114 27.65 -0.38 -16.62
C THR A 114 28.10 1.01 -17.08
N VAL A 115 29.00 1.66 -16.34
CA VAL A 115 29.56 2.96 -16.76
C VAL A 115 30.26 2.90 -18.13
N PRO A 116 31.08 1.88 -18.45
CA PRO A 116 31.62 1.72 -19.80
C PRO A 116 30.53 1.66 -20.89
N ASP A 117 29.44 0.92 -20.67
CA ASP A 117 28.34 0.82 -21.64
C ASP A 117 27.67 2.19 -21.86
N ILE A 118 27.41 2.93 -20.78
CA ILE A 118 26.83 4.28 -20.84
C ILE A 118 27.77 5.23 -21.61
N VAL A 119 29.07 5.22 -21.31
CA VAL A 119 30.05 6.08 -21.98
C VAL A 119 30.14 5.73 -23.46
N GLN A 120 30.18 4.44 -23.81
CA GLN A 120 30.16 3.98 -25.20
C GLN A 120 28.93 4.52 -25.93
N GLN A 121 27.73 4.37 -25.34
CA GLN A 121 26.50 4.86 -25.94
C GLN A 121 26.55 6.37 -26.21
N VAL A 122 27.03 7.17 -25.26
CA VAL A 122 27.13 8.64 -25.42
C VAL A 122 28.13 9.03 -26.51
N LEU A 123 29.27 8.33 -26.61
CA LEU A 123 30.27 8.55 -27.65
C LEU A 123 29.72 8.28 -29.05
N GLU A 124 29.08 7.12 -29.23
CA GLU A 124 28.53 6.68 -30.51
C GLU A 124 27.38 7.58 -30.98
N GLU A 125 26.47 7.97 -30.09
CA GLU A 125 25.39 8.92 -30.39
C GLU A 125 25.90 10.31 -30.79
N SER A 126 27.11 10.67 -30.34
CA SER A 126 27.78 11.93 -30.69
C SER A 126 28.66 11.84 -31.94
N GLY A 127 28.65 10.69 -32.63
CA GLY A 127 29.39 10.47 -33.87
C GLY A 127 30.85 10.02 -33.68
N ILE A 128 31.27 9.68 -32.46
CA ILE A 128 32.58 9.07 -32.19
C ILE A 128 32.40 7.56 -32.31
N THR A 129 32.79 7.00 -33.46
CA THR A 129 32.58 5.59 -33.79
C THR A 129 33.53 4.65 -33.02
N ALA A 130 33.17 3.37 -32.94
CA ALA A 130 33.90 2.35 -32.18
C ALA A 130 35.37 2.13 -32.60
N ASP A 131 35.81 2.64 -33.76
CA ASP A 131 37.21 2.61 -34.20
C ASP A 131 38.03 3.82 -33.71
N LEU A 132 37.40 4.76 -33.00
CA LEU A 132 37.98 5.99 -32.46
C LEU A 132 38.11 5.98 -30.93
N PHE A 133 37.68 4.90 -30.26
CA PHE A 133 37.98 4.67 -28.85
C PHE A 133 38.25 3.19 -28.54
N ASP A 134 38.92 2.92 -27.43
CA ASP A 134 39.24 1.56 -26.97
C ASP A 134 39.19 1.47 -25.44
N PHE A 135 38.43 0.49 -24.93
CA PHE A 135 38.31 0.21 -23.50
C PHE A 135 39.30 -0.86 -23.07
N ARG A 136 40.47 -0.44 -22.58
CA ARG A 136 41.52 -1.34 -22.07
C ARG A 136 41.37 -1.59 -20.57
N LEU A 137 40.18 -1.97 -20.13
CA LEU A 137 39.84 -2.09 -18.70
C LEU A 137 40.16 -3.49 -18.15
N LYS A 138 40.76 -3.57 -16.96
CA LYS A 138 40.99 -4.84 -16.25
C LYS A 138 39.93 -5.16 -15.21
N ASN A 139 39.34 -4.14 -14.61
CA ASN A 139 38.33 -4.31 -13.57
C ASN A 139 36.96 -4.61 -14.18
N GLN A 140 36.10 -5.22 -13.37
CA GLN A 140 34.68 -5.37 -13.68
C GLN A 140 33.88 -4.28 -12.95
N TYR A 141 32.99 -3.62 -13.69
CA TYR A 141 32.17 -2.52 -13.20
C TYR A 141 30.74 -3.00 -12.98
N PRO A 142 30.11 -2.65 -11.85
CA PRO A 142 28.73 -3.06 -11.58
C PRO A 142 27.75 -2.32 -12.50
N GLU A 143 26.66 -2.98 -12.84
CA GLU A 143 25.51 -2.31 -13.46
C GLU A 143 24.91 -1.31 -12.49
N ARG A 144 24.58 -0.12 -13.01
CA ARG A 144 23.82 0.89 -12.29
C ARG A 144 22.34 0.69 -12.62
N THR A 145 21.55 0.32 -11.62
CA THR A 145 20.09 0.20 -11.75
C THR A 145 19.45 1.51 -12.25
N TYR A 146 20.04 2.64 -11.89
CA TYR A 146 19.55 3.96 -12.28
C TYR A 146 20.69 4.97 -12.29
N CYS A 147 20.91 5.63 -13.42
CA CYS A 147 21.89 6.69 -13.58
C CYS A 147 21.32 7.80 -14.46
N VAL A 148 21.38 9.03 -13.99
CA VAL A 148 20.75 10.19 -14.63
C VAL A 148 21.81 11.19 -15.07
N GLN A 149 21.77 11.56 -16.34
CA GLN A 149 22.37 12.80 -16.83
C GLN A 149 21.34 13.90 -16.65
N TYR A 150 21.63 14.94 -15.88
CA TYR A 150 20.66 16.00 -15.61
C TYR A 150 21.26 17.40 -15.81
N ARG A 151 20.79 18.10 -16.86
CA ARG A 151 21.19 19.49 -17.17
C ARG A 151 22.71 19.70 -17.23
N GLU A 152 23.43 18.70 -17.70
CA GLU A 152 24.88 18.74 -17.86
C GLU A 152 25.27 18.31 -19.28
N THR A 153 26.40 18.83 -19.77
CA THR A 153 26.90 18.46 -21.10
C THR A 153 27.32 17.00 -21.13
N ASP A 154 27.29 16.37 -22.30
CA ASP A 154 27.72 14.97 -22.44
C ASP A 154 29.17 14.77 -21.96
N LEU A 155 30.05 15.75 -22.23
CA LEU A 155 31.42 15.73 -21.72
C LEU A 155 31.47 15.76 -20.19
N ALA A 156 30.59 16.53 -19.55
CA ALA A 156 30.54 16.65 -18.10
C ALA A 156 30.10 15.32 -17.47
N PHE A 157 29.05 14.74 -18.03
CA PHE A 157 28.48 13.46 -17.60
C PHE A 157 29.51 12.34 -17.73
N VAL A 158 30.09 12.15 -18.92
CA VAL A 158 31.12 11.14 -19.16
C VAL A 158 32.32 11.34 -18.23
N SER A 159 32.88 12.56 -18.15
CA SER A 159 34.05 12.82 -17.30
C SER A 159 33.78 12.51 -15.83
N ARG A 160 32.57 12.82 -15.35
CA ARG A 160 32.16 12.57 -13.97
C ARG A 160 31.99 11.07 -13.69
N LEU A 161 31.34 10.32 -14.58
CA LEU A 161 31.17 8.88 -14.42
C LEU A 161 32.51 8.15 -14.40
N LEU A 162 33.40 8.51 -15.32
CA LEU A 162 34.77 7.97 -15.39
C LEU A 162 35.54 8.27 -14.09
N ALA A 163 35.43 9.47 -13.55
CA ALA A 163 36.03 9.84 -12.27
C ALA A 163 35.42 9.11 -11.06
N GLU A 164 34.14 8.73 -11.09
CA GLU A 164 33.51 7.94 -10.02
C GLU A 164 34.05 6.50 -9.98
N GLU A 165 34.27 5.89 -11.15
CA GLU A 165 34.75 4.52 -11.27
C GLU A 165 36.29 4.42 -11.27
N GLY A 166 36.99 5.55 -11.39
CA GLY A 166 38.45 5.58 -11.46
C GLY A 166 39.01 5.16 -12.82
N ILE A 167 38.23 5.38 -13.88
CA ILE A 167 38.63 5.12 -15.26
C ILE A 167 39.24 6.40 -15.83
N PHE A 168 40.52 6.37 -16.17
CA PHE A 168 41.17 7.49 -16.84
C PHE A 168 41.17 7.31 -18.35
N TYR A 169 41.39 8.40 -19.07
CA TYR A 169 41.58 8.34 -20.51
C TYR A 169 42.77 9.17 -21.00
N PHE A 170 43.29 8.82 -22.16
CA PHE A 170 44.33 9.55 -22.88
C PHE A 170 44.16 9.32 -24.40
N PHE A 171 45.01 9.97 -25.20
CA PHE A 171 44.90 9.93 -26.66
C PHE A 171 46.16 9.32 -27.27
N GLU A 172 45.97 8.35 -28.16
CA GLU A 172 47.03 7.83 -29.05
C GLU A 172 46.82 8.45 -30.43
N HIS A 173 47.88 9.03 -31.01
CA HIS A 173 47.79 9.75 -32.28
C HIS A 173 48.54 9.01 -33.40
N SER A 174 47.93 8.97 -34.57
CA SER A 174 48.58 8.66 -35.85
C SER A 174 48.38 9.84 -36.82
N ASP A 175 48.97 9.72 -38.01
CA ASP A 175 48.73 10.62 -39.14
C ASP A 175 47.26 10.57 -39.60
N GLU A 176 46.61 9.41 -39.55
CA GLU A 176 45.23 9.23 -40.01
C GLU A 176 44.15 9.59 -38.97
N LYS A 177 44.39 9.37 -37.67
CA LYS A 177 43.39 9.55 -36.61
C LYS A 177 44.00 9.72 -35.21
N HIS A 178 43.13 10.03 -34.25
CA HIS A 178 43.44 9.89 -32.82
C HIS A 178 42.47 8.90 -32.18
N LEU A 179 42.97 8.07 -31.28
CA LEU A 179 42.24 7.04 -30.57
C LEU A 179 42.11 7.42 -29.10
N LEU A 180 40.88 7.48 -28.59
CA LEU A 180 40.58 7.72 -27.18
C LEU A 180 40.69 6.41 -26.38
N ILE A 181 41.71 6.30 -25.53
CA ILE A 181 41.96 5.09 -24.74
C ILE A 181 41.39 5.27 -23.34
N PHE A 182 40.59 4.31 -22.87
CA PHE A 182 40.15 4.21 -21.48
C PHE A 182 40.96 3.13 -20.74
N GLY A 183 41.48 3.47 -19.56
CA GLY A 183 42.28 2.58 -18.72
C GLY A 183 41.92 2.69 -17.24
N ASP A 184 42.28 1.68 -16.45
CA ASP A 184 41.96 1.60 -15.03
C ASP A 184 43.13 1.11 -14.15
N GLY A 185 44.33 1.03 -14.71
CA GLY A 185 45.53 0.79 -13.93
C GLY A 185 46.84 0.89 -14.69
N PRO A 186 47.98 0.66 -14.01
CA PRO A 186 49.31 0.83 -14.59
C PRO A 186 49.63 -0.08 -15.78
N VAL A 187 48.86 -1.15 -15.99
CA VAL A 187 49.02 -2.00 -17.19
C VAL A 187 48.79 -1.24 -18.49
N ASN A 188 48.00 -0.16 -18.44
CA ASN A 188 47.64 0.60 -19.63
C ASN A 188 48.73 1.57 -20.04
N TYR A 189 49.73 1.79 -19.17
CA TYR A 189 50.84 2.66 -19.47
C TYR A 189 51.74 1.99 -20.51
N GLN A 190 52.06 2.73 -21.57
CA GLN A 190 53.00 2.31 -22.60
C GLN A 190 54.24 3.19 -22.54
N PRO A 191 55.45 2.64 -22.74
CA PRO A 191 56.63 3.48 -22.87
C PRO A 191 56.48 4.43 -24.06
N ILE A 192 57.09 5.61 -23.98
CA ILE A 192 57.19 6.52 -25.13
C ILE A 192 57.79 5.80 -26.34
N ALA A 193 57.33 6.14 -27.55
CA ALA A 193 57.81 5.51 -28.79
C ALA A 193 59.32 5.69 -28.97
N GLY A 194 60.06 4.66 -29.40
CA GLY A 194 61.53 4.72 -29.51
C GLY A 194 62.24 4.32 -28.22
N ASN A 195 63.39 4.96 -27.91
CA ASN A 195 64.18 4.65 -26.69
C ASN A 195 63.58 5.30 -25.44
N ASP A 196 63.00 4.54 -24.53
CA ASP A 196 62.33 5.07 -23.32
C ASP A 196 63.28 5.60 -22.23
N GLN A 197 64.59 5.36 -22.37
CA GLN A 197 65.62 5.88 -21.48
C GLN A 197 65.98 7.31 -21.89
N VAL A 198 65.65 8.29 -21.06
CA VAL A 198 65.87 9.72 -21.34
C VAL A 198 66.85 10.31 -20.32
N PRO A 199 68.03 10.77 -20.76
CA PRO A 199 69.04 11.31 -19.86
C PRO A 199 68.65 12.69 -19.33
N LEU A 200 69.02 12.96 -18.09
CA LEU A 200 69.05 14.31 -17.53
C LEU A 200 70.31 15.03 -18.03
N ASN A 201 70.12 16.06 -18.85
CA ASN A 201 71.19 16.92 -19.32
C ASN A 201 70.97 18.37 -18.87
N ILE A 202 71.52 18.70 -17.70
CA ILE A 202 71.53 20.07 -17.17
C ILE A 202 72.62 20.85 -17.94
N GLY A 203 72.27 21.30 -19.15
CA GLY A 203 73.23 21.85 -20.11
C GLY A 203 74.09 23.01 -19.56
N SER A 204 75.36 23.02 -19.97
CA SER A 204 76.37 24.07 -19.74
C SER A 204 76.27 25.26 -20.72
N GLY A 205 75.11 25.48 -21.35
CA GLY A 205 74.85 26.61 -22.25
C GLY A 205 74.89 26.30 -23.76
N THR A 206 75.08 25.05 -24.18
CA THR A 206 74.90 24.60 -25.58
C THR A 206 73.57 23.87 -25.75
N VAL A 207 72.89 24.09 -26.89
CA VAL A 207 71.67 23.38 -27.29
C VAL A 207 71.94 21.88 -27.26
N ALA A 208 71.11 21.10 -26.56
CA ALA A 208 71.23 19.65 -26.59
C ALA A 208 70.95 19.16 -28.01
N GLU A 209 71.92 18.51 -28.65
CA GLU A 209 71.74 17.90 -29.98
C GLU A 209 70.91 16.60 -29.92
N GLU A 210 70.68 16.07 -28.71
CA GLU A 210 69.94 14.84 -28.42
C GLU A 210 68.74 15.11 -27.49
N GLU A 211 67.71 14.27 -27.60
CA GLU A 211 66.54 14.30 -26.73
C GLU A 211 66.92 14.10 -25.26
N ALA A 212 66.63 15.10 -24.41
CA ALA A 212 66.98 15.06 -23.00
C ALA A 212 65.98 15.81 -22.11
N VAL A 213 65.92 15.41 -20.84
CA VAL A 213 65.32 16.21 -19.77
C VAL A 213 66.31 17.29 -19.36
N LEU A 214 65.89 18.55 -19.36
CA LEU A 214 66.73 19.70 -19.04
C LEU A 214 66.65 20.09 -17.57
N THR A 215 65.46 19.98 -16.99
CA THR A 215 65.23 20.22 -15.56
C THR A 215 64.33 19.14 -15.00
N PHE A 216 64.59 18.72 -13.76
CA PHE A 216 63.81 17.71 -13.06
C PHE A 216 63.70 18.06 -11.58
N GLN A 217 62.49 18.21 -11.08
CA GLN A 217 62.17 18.58 -9.71
C GLN A 217 61.28 17.50 -9.11
N MET A 218 61.78 16.81 -8.08
CA MET A 218 60.99 15.85 -7.33
C MET A 218 60.34 16.53 -6.12
N GLN A 219 59.02 16.39 -5.99
CA GLN A 219 58.24 16.91 -4.88
C GLN A 219 57.49 15.78 -4.17
N GLN A 220 57.36 15.91 -2.86
CA GLN A 220 56.41 15.13 -2.06
C GLN A 220 55.51 16.05 -1.24
N GLN A 221 54.23 15.69 -1.13
CA GLN A 221 53.24 16.45 -0.37
C GLN A 221 52.51 15.55 0.63
N LEU A 222 52.15 16.12 1.78
CA LEU A 222 51.28 15.48 2.77
C LEU A 222 49.89 15.26 2.16
N ARG A 223 49.41 14.01 2.18
CA ARG A 223 48.08 13.61 1.71
C ARG A 223 47.29 12.91 2.84
N PRO A 224 45.95 12.88 2.77
CA PRO A 224 45.13 12.02 3.63
C PRO A 224 45.57 10.56 3.53
N GLY A 225 45.52 9.84 4.65
CA GLY A 225 45.91 8.43 4.71
C GLY A 225 44.75 7.47 4.90
N LYS A 226 43.53 7.99 5.06
CA LYS A 226 42.34 7.15 5.26
C LYS A 226 41.12 7.81 4.64
N LEU A 227 40.28 7.00 4.02
CA LEU A 227 38.98 7.45 3.53
C LEU A 227 37.91 6.45 3.93
N THR A 228 36.89 6.95 4.62
CA THR A 228 35.75 6.18 5.13
C THR A 228 34.44 6.72 4.55
N LEU A 229 33.68 5.84 3.91
CA LEU A 229 32.35 6.14 3.38
C LEU A 229 31.28 5.43 4.21
N LYS A 230 30.08 5.99 4.19
CA LYS A 230 28.88 5.35 4.72
C LYS A 230 27.69 5.56 3.79
N ASP A 231 26.76 4.61 3.80
CA ASP A 231 25.49 4.73 3.08
C ASP A 231 24.38 3.97 3.83
N PHE A 232 23.16 4.03 3.30
CA PHE A 232 21.98 3.34 3.84
C PHE A 232 21.26 2.54 2.75
N ASN A 233 21.03 1.26 3.01
CA ASN A 233 20.23 0.40 2.15
C ASN A 233 18.93 0.01 2.88
N PHE A 234 17.80 0.51 2.38
CA PHE A 234 16.50 0.28 2.99
C PHE A 234 16.02 -1.18 2.91
N GLU A 235 16.54 -1.98 1.97
CA GLU A 235 16.23 -3.42 1.86
C GLU A 235 16.96 -4.23 2.93
N LYS A 236 18.09 -3.71 3.43
CA LYS A 236 18.93 -4.33 4.46
C LYS A 236 19.33 -3.30 5.54
N PRO A 237 18.37 -2.70 6.26
CA PRO A 237 18.60 -1.50 7.08
C PRO A 237 19.49 -1.73 8.31
N SER A 238 19.66 -2.97 8.74
CA SER A 238 20.53 -3.34 9.87
C SER A 238 21.98 -3.61 9.47
N VAL A 239 22.29 -3.69 8.17
CA VAL A 239 23.66 -3.91 7.69
C VAL A 239 24.44 -2.60 7.82
N ASP A 240 25.57 -2.64 8.54
CA ASP A 240 26.49 -1.51 8.56
C ASP A 240 27.22 -1.43 7.22
N LEU A 241 26.90 -0.39 6.46
CA LEU A 241 27.50 -0.09 5.16
C LEU A 241 28.73 0.80 5.28
N THR A 242 29.34 0.92 6.46
CA THR A 242 30.63 1.60 6.61
C THR A 242 31.70 0.85 5.81
N ALA A 243 32.39 1.56 4.91
CA ALA A 243 33.44 1.01 4.06
C ALA A 243 34.63 1.96 4.02
N ASP A 244 35.82 1.45 4.28
CA ASP A 244 37.04 2.26 4.34
C ASP A 244 38.19 1.69 3.50
N GLN A 245 39.13 2.58 3.19
CA GLN A 245 40.46 2.24 2.71
C GLN A 245 41.48 3.09 3.47
N THR A 246 42.62 2.46 3.79
CA THR A 246 43.70 3.05 4.58
C THR A 246 45.03 2.86 3.85
N ASP A 247 45.77 3.94 3.69
CA ASP A 247 47.16 3.95 3.27
C ASP A 247 48.07 3.69 4.49
N SER A 248 49.24 3.13 4.25
CA SER A 248 50.29 2.87 5.23
C SER A 248 50.80 4.11 5.97
N GLU A 249 50.57 5.32 5.41
CA GLU A 249 50.99 6.59 5.98
C GLU A 249 49.80 7.51 6.24
N ASN A 250 49.90 8.36 7.27
CA ASN A 250 48.92 9.39 7.62
C ASN A 250 47.49 8.86 7.92
N GLU A 251 47.35 7.64 8.42
CA GLU A 251 46.06 7.02 8.80
C GLU A 251 45.21 7.94 9.72
N SER A 252 45.83 8.73 10.58
CA SER A 252 45.15 9.67 11.48
C SER A 252 44.50 10.87 10.77
N ARG A 253 44.78 11.08 9.47
CA ARG A 253 44.19 12.13 8.63
C ARG A 253 43.12 11.51 7.74
N GLU A 254 41.96 11.29 8.33
CA GLU A 254 40.81 10.65 7.70
C GLU A 254 39.92 11.66 6.95
N ILE A 255 39.49 11.28 5.75
CA ILE A 255 38.33 11.85 5.07
C ILE A 255 37.12 10.95 5.37
N TYR A 256 36.06 11.53 5.91
CA TYR A 256 34.77 10.85 6.11
C TYR A 256 33.69 11.53 5.26
N ASP A 257 32.89 10.74 4.55
CA ASP A 257 31.82 11.26 3.69
C ASP A 257 30.55 10.37 3.71
N TYR A 258 29.40 11.02 3.59
CA TYR A 258 28.07 10.41 3.47
C TYR A 258 27.19 11.29 2.57
N PRO A 259 26.47 10.73 1.59
CA PRO A 259 26.38 9.31 1.24
C PRO A 259 27.50 8.83 0.30
N GLY A 260 27.80 7.53 0.37
CA GLY A 260 28.84 6.89 -0.45
C GLY A 260 28.41 6.45 -1.87
N ALA A 261 27.09 6.44 -2.16
CA ALA A 261 26.47 5.99 -3.41
C ALA A 261 26.68 4.49 -3.73
N TYR A 262 26.45 3.61 -2.76
CA TYR A 262 26.54 2.15 -2.94
C TYR A 262 25.53 1.38 -2.06
N THR A 263 25.26 0.12 -2.41
CA THR A 263 24.30 -0.74 -1.69
C THR A 263 24.96 -1.91 -0.96
N THR A 264 26.25 -2.15 -1.22
CA THR A 264 27.06 -3.21 -0.60
C THR A 264 28.41 -2.68 -0.12
N THR A 265 28.96 -3.26 0.96
CA THR A 265 30.27 -2.89 1.50
C THR A 265 31.43 -3.17 0.54
N GLU A 266 31.31 -4.15 -0.36
CA GLU A 266 32.34 -4.41 -1.38
C GLU A 266 32.44 -3.26 -2.39
N GLN A 267 31.31 -2.79 -2.91
CA GLN A 267 31.25 -1.60 -3.77
C GLN A 267 31.78 -0.37 -3.02
N GLY A 268 31.36 -0.17 -1.76
CA GLY A 268 31.85 0.93 -0.93
C GLY A 268 33.37 0.93 -0.77
N ARG A 269 34.01 -0.24 -0.59
CA ARG A 269 35.48 -0.35 -0.51
C ARG A 269 36.17 -0.02 -1.83
N LYS A 270 35.57 -0.39 -2.98
CA LYS A 270 36.09 -0.02 -4.30
C LYS A 270 36.04 1.49 -4.50
N ILE A 271 34.91 2.13 -4.21
CA ILE A 271 34.76 3.59 -4.30
C ILE A 271 35.72 4.29 -3.32
N ALA A 272 35.83 3.79 -2.09
CA ALA A 272 36.75 4.36 -1.12
C ALA A 272 38.22 4.27 -1.58
N ARG A 273 38.59 3.20 -2.30
CA ARG A 273 39.92 3.04 -2.89
C ARG A 273 40.17 4.06 -3.99
N VAL A 274 39.25 4.18 -4.93
CA VAL A 274 39.34 5.15 -6.04
C VAL A 274 39.48 6.56 -5.47
N ARG A 275 38.63 6.96 -4.52
CA ARG A 275 38.68 8.28 -3.91
C ARG A 275 39.96 8.52 -3.11
N LEU A 276 40.47 7.52 -2.38
CA LEU A 276 41.76 7.67 -1.68
C LEU A 276 42.91 7.81 -2.68
N GLN A 277 42.90 7.02 -3.76
CA GLN A 277 43.90 7.12 -4.83
C GLN A 277 43.83 8.47 -5.57
N GLN A 278 42.65 9.06 -5.76
CA GLN A 278 42.50 10.42 -6.30
C GLN A 278 43.23 11.47 -5.45
N GLU A 279 43.16 11.33 -4.13
CA GLU A 279 43.85 12.23 -3.19
C GLU A 279 45.35 11.95 -3.11
N THR A 280 45.78 10.70 -3.30
CA THR A 280 47.17 10.28 -3.07
C THR A 280 48.01 10.07 -4.33
N MET A 281 47.43 10.03 -5.53
CA MET A 281 48.17 9.74 -6.78
C MET A 281 49.33 10.72 -7.02
N ALA A 282 49.14 12.00 -6.67
CA ALA A 282 50.15 13.06 -6.76
C ALA A 282 50.81 13.33 -5.38
N LYS A 283 50.97 12.29 -4.56
CA LYS A 283 51.75 12.36 -3.30
C LYS A 283 53.23 12.56 -3.60
N THR A 284 53.77 11.79 -4.54
CA THR A 284 55.12 11.95 -5.09
C THR A 284 54.96 12.34 -6.55
N GLN A 285 55.54 13.47 -6.94
CA GLN A 285 55.41 14.02 -8.28
C GLN A 285 56.76 14.55 -8.77
N ALA A 286 56.93 14.56 -10.09
CA ALA A 286 58.07 15.11 -10.77
C ALA A 286 57.61 16.19 -11.76
N ASP A 287 58.22 17.36 -11.68
CA ASP A 287 57.99 18.50 -12.57
C ASP A 287 59.29 18.80 -13.31
N GLY A 288 59.24 19.09 -14.61
CA GLY A 288 60.45 19.33 -15.38
C GLY A 288 60.24 19.96 -16.74
N THR A 289 61.35 20.28 -17.40
CA THR A 289 61.40 20.70 -18.80
C THR A 289 62.20 19.71 -19.61
N SER A 290 61.84 19.52 -20.88
CA SER A 290 62.59 18.66 -21.79
C SER A 290 62.54 19.17 -23.23
N VAL A 291 63.42 18.64 -24.07
CA VAL A 291 63.40 18.86 -25.53
C VAL A 291 62.89 17.63 -26.27
N VAL A 292 62.14 16.76 -25.60
CA VAL A 292 61.65 15.48 -26.13
C VAL A 292 60.27 15.65 -26.80
N PRO A 293 60.13 15.58 -28.14
CA PRO A 293 58.85 15.77 -28.81
C PRO A 293 57.82 14.72 -28.43
N ARG A 294 58.24 13.46 -28.28
CA ARG A 294 57.41 12.28 -28.02
C ARG A 294 56.87 12.11 -26.60
N PHE A 295 57.07 13.08 -25.71
CA PHE A 295 56.41 13.05 -24.40
C PHE A 295 54.91 13.27 -24.57
N ILE A 296 54.12 12.24 -24.25
CA ILE A 296 52.65 12.23 -24.41
C ILE A 296 52.04 11.76 -23.08
N PRO A 297 51.01 12.43 -22.54
CA PRO A 297 50.31 11.96 -21.34
C PRO A 297 49.74 10.55 -21.50
N GLY A 298 49.89 9.72 -20.47
CA GLY A 298 49.54 8.29 -20.52
C GLY A 298 50.72 7.38 -20.86
N CYS A 299 51.82 7.93 -21.35
CA CYS A 299 53.06 7.18 -21.60
C CYS A 299 54.06 7.26 -20.44
N THR A 300 54.94 6.26 -20.33
CA THR A 300 56.05 6.24 -19.38
C THR A 300 57.39 6.57 -20.04
N PHE A 301 58.31 7.13 -19.25
CA PHE A 301 59.72 7.25 -19.60
C PHE A 301 60.59 6.90 -18.39
N ALA A 302 61.79 6.40 -18.62
CA ALA A 302 62.78 6.15 -17.59
C ALA A 302 63.80 7.28 -17.57
N LEU A 303 63.90 8.01 -16.45
CA LEU A 303 64.93 9.03 -16.28
C LEU A 303 66.28 8.34 -16.03
N THR A 304 67.32 8.76 -16.76
CA THR A 304 68.70 8.31 -16.54
C THR A 304 69.63 9.49 -16.26
N ASP A 305 70.85 9.20 -15.79
CA ASP A 305 71.92 10.18 -15.55
C ASP A 305 71.59 11.31 -14.55
N HIS A 306 70.55 11.13 -13.72
CA HIS A 306 70.32 11.98 -12.56
C HIS A 306 71.36 11.68 -11.46
N THR A 307 72.00 12.71 -10.91
CA THR A 307 73.03 12.59 -9.86
C THR A 307 72.57 11.88 -8.59
N ILE A 308 71.29 12.05 -8.24
CA ILE A 308 70.60 11.31 -7.18
C ILE A 308 70.00 10.02 -7.76
N ASP A 309 70.58 8.88 -7.41
CA ASP A 309 70.26 7.56 -7.97
C ASP A 309 68.77 7.17 -7.88
N ARG A 310 68.12 7.43 -6.73
CA ARG A 310 66.69 7.11 -6.53
C ARG A 310 65.72 7.86 -7.45
N PHE A 311 66.18 8.90 -8.17
CA PHE A 311 65.37 9.62 -9.15
C PHE A 311 65.53 9.02 -10.56
N ASN A 312 66.51 8.15 -10.78
CA ASN A 312 66.60 7.37 -12.01
C ASN A 312 65.58 6.22 -11.93
N SER A 313 64.34 6.53 -12.29
CA SER A 313 63.21 5.61 -12.20
C SER A 313 62.27 5.81 -13.38
N GLU A 314 61.25 4.97 -13.46
CA GLU A 314 60.20 5.09 -14.45
C GLU A 314 59.08 6.01 -13.94
N TYR A 315 58.69 6.96 -14.80
CA TYR A 315 57.67 7.95 -14.52
C TYR A 315 56.58 7.92 -15.59
N LEU A 316 55.33 8.04 -15.15
CA LEU A 316 54.17 8.25 -16.00
C LEU A 316 53.98 9.75 -16.24
N LEU A 317 53.93 10.17 -17.51
CA LEU A 317 53.55 11.51 -17.90
C LEU A 317 52.04 11.70 -17.68
N VAL A 318 51.65 12.64 -16.83
CA VAL A 318 50.25 12.94 -16.52
C VAL A 318 49.79 14.20 -17.25
N GLU A 319 50.66 15.19 -17.38
CA GLU A 319 50.39 16.44 -18.10
C GLU A 319 51.66 16.87 -18.84
N VAL A 320 51.52 17.29 -20.09
CA VAL A 320 52.63 17.82 -20.88
C VAL A 320 52.15 19.05 -21.65
N ARG A 321 52.93 20.12 -21.56
CA ARG A 321 52.73 21.35 -22.30
C ARG A 321 53.87 21.56 -23.28
N HIS A 322 53.58 21.55 -24.56
CA HIS A 322 54.54 21.68 -25.65
C HIS A 322 54.55 23.12 -26.19
N GLU A 323 55.73 23.65 -26.47
CA GLU A 323 55.92 24.95 -27.10
C GLU A 323 56.93 24.81 -28.24
N GLY A 324 56.50 25.17 -29.45
CA GLY A 324 57.34 25.14 -30.65
C GLY A 324 57.30 26.49 -31.38
N ALA A 325 58.42 26.93 -31.95
CA ALA A 325 58.46 28.12 -32.78
C ALA A 325 59.39 27.97 -33.99
N GLN A 326 58.93 28.45 -35.14
CA GLN A 326 59.64 28.54 -36.43
C GLN A 326 59.54 29.96 -37.00
N PRO A 327 60.22 30.95 -36.39
CA PRO A 327 60.09 32.35 -36.81
C PRO A 327 60.66 32.62 -38.21
N GLN A 328 61.48 31.71 -38.75
CA GLN A 328 62.03 31.78 -40.11
C GLN A 328 60.98 31.73 -41.23
N VAL A 329 59.75 31.29 -40.93
CA VAL A 329 58.62 31.26 -41.89
C VAL A 329 58.25 32.67 -42.39
N LEU A 330 58.36 33.69 -41.53
CA LEU A 330 57.96 35.07 -41.85
C LEU A 330 59.14 35.91 -42.37
N GLU A 331 59.92 35.36 -43.31
CA GLU A 331 61.21 35.81 -43.89
C GLU A 331 61.49 37.34 -43.96
N GLU A 332 60.46 38.20 -44.00
CA GLU A 332 60.54 39.67 -44.15
C GLU A 332 60.53 40.50 -42.84
N GLN A 333 60.14 39.95 -41.67
CA GLN A 333 59.97 40.77 -40.44
C GLN A 333 60.98 40.52 -39.30
N THR A 334 61.75 39.43 -39.30
CA THR A 334 62.72 39.18 -38.22
C THR A 334 64.14 39.54 -38.68
N GLY A 335 64.64 40.70 -38.23
CA GLY A 335 66.00 41.21 -38.55
C GLY A 335 67.18 40.36 -38.04
N ALA A 336 66.92 39.16 -37.56
CA ALA A 336 67.85 38.05 -37.33
C ALA A 336 66.96 36.83 -37.08
N GLY A 337 66.76 35.98 -38.09
CA GLY A 337 65.88 34.81 -37.99
C GLY A 337 66.27 33.94 -36.81
N GLY A 338 65.38 33.80 -35.83
CA GLY A 338 65.55 32.84 -34.74
C GLY A 338 65.56 31.42 -35.31
N ALA A 339 66.37 30.53 -34.72
CA ALA A 339 66.35 29.12 -35.11
C ALA A 339 65.03 28.44 -34.69
N THR A 340 64.63 27.40 -35.42
CA THR A 340 63.57 26.46 -34.97
C THR A 340 63.87 26.00 -33.55
N ARG A 341 62.90 26.13 -32.64
CA ARG A 341 63.02 25.68 -31.25
C ARG A 341 61.80 24.87 -30.83
N TYR A 342 62.04 23.87 -29.99
CA TYR A 342 61.03 23.08 -29.32
C TYR A 342 61.44 22.86 -27.86
N GLU A 343 60.48 23.00 -26.95
CA GLU A 343 60.62 22.65 -25.54
C GLU A 343 59.25 22.18 -25.03
N ASN A 344 59.24 21.36 -23.98
CA ASN A 344 58.03 21.10 -23.21
C ASN A 344 58.27 21.24 -21.71
N ARG A 345 57.17 21.39 -20.99
CA ARG A 345 57.07 21.20 -19.54
C ARG A 345 56.23 19.96 -19.29
N PHE A 346 56.67 19.11 -18.37
CA PHE A 346 55.93 17.92 -18.01
C PHE A 346 55.69 17.85 -16.51
N PHE A 347 54.56 17.25 -16.15
CA PHE A 347 54.23 16.80 -14.81
C PHE A 347 54.03 15.28 -14.87
N ALA A 348 54.77 14.58 -14.02
CA ALA A 348 54.82 13.13 -14.00
C ALA A 348 54.70 12.58 -12.57
N ILE A 349 54.26 11.34 -12.46
CA ILE A 349 54.20 10.59 -11.20
C ILE A 349 54.98 9.28 -11.36
N PRO A 350 55.45 8.63 -10.29
CA PRO A 350 56.06 7.30 -10.40
C PRO A 350 55.13 6.33 -11.14
N SER A 351 55.65 5.51 -12.06
CA SER A 351 54.82 4.59 -12.88
C SER A 351 54.06 3.53 -12.06
N SER A 352 54.49 3.29 -10.82
CA SER A 352 53.79 2.41 -9.87
C SER A 352 52.50 3.02 -9.30
N ALA A 353 52.31 4.34 -9.41
CA ALA A 353 51.09 5.00 -8.98
C ALA A 353 49.97 4.81 -10.02
N THR A 354 48.76 4.51 -9.54
CA THR A 354 47.57 4.50 -10.38
C THR A 354 47.08 5.93 -10.56
N VAL A 355 47.09 6.42 -11.81
CA VAL A 355 46.48 7.70 -12.14
C VAL A 355 44.97 7.58 -11.96
N GLN A 356 44.37 8.59 -11.35
CA GLN A 356 42.94 8.65 -11.10
C GLN A 356 42.39 9.98 -11.60
N PRO A 357 41.29 10.00 -12.38
CA PRO A 357 40.70 11.25 -12.83
C PRO A 357 40.27 12.12 -11.65
N GLU A 358 40.56 13.42 -11.72
CA GLU A 358 40.09 14.38 -10.73
C GLU A 358 38.57 14.55 -10.83
N ARG A 359 37.88 14.62 -9.67
CA ARG A 359 36.44 14.91 -9.59
C ARG A 359 36.17 16.42 -9.76
N LYS A 360 36.61 17.01 -10.87
CA LYS A 360 36.52 18.47 -11.13
C LYS A 360 35.08 18.97 -11.21
N LYS A 361 34.18 18.20 -11.83
CA LYS A 361 32.76 18.55 -11.96
C LYS A 361 31.95 17.80 -10.90
N ALA A 362 31.24 18.56 -10.08
CA ALA A 362 30.29 18.00 -9.13
C ALA A 362 29.14 17.31 -9.88
N LYS A 363 28.55 16.29 -9.26
CA LYS A 363 27.27 15.73 -9.70
C LYS A 363 26.23 16.85 -9.81
N PRO A 364 25.41 16.90 -10.86
CA PRO A 364 24.25 17.77 -10.86
C PRO A 364 23.40 17.52 -9.62
N VAL A 365 22.90 18.59 -9.02
CA VAL A 365 22.05 18.53 -7.85
C VAL A 365 20.63 18.92 -8.27
N MET A 366 19.65 18.19 -7.78
CA MET A 366 18.24 18.54 -7.86
C MET A 366 17.94 19.59 -6.80
N ASP A 367 17.88 20.86 -7.20
CA ASP A 367 17.68 22.01 -6.29
C ASP A 367 16.35 21.99 -5.52
N GLY A 368 15.41 21.15 -5.94
CA GLY A 368 14.12 21.01 -5.27
C GLY A 368 13.29 19.87 -5.85
N VAL A 369 12.07 19.77 -5.33
CA VAL A 369 11.12 18.76 -5.77
C VAL A 369 10.66 18.99 -7.20
N GLN A 370 10.29 17.90 -7.86
CA GLN A 370 9.64 17.90 -9.17
C GLN A 370 8.31 17.16 -9.11
N THR A 371 7.48 17.29 -10.13
CA THR A 371 6.36 16.36 -10.32
C THR A 371 6.66 15.38 -11.45
N ALA A 372 6.05 14.21 -11.36
CA ALA A 372 6.16 13.14 -12.34
C ALA A 372 4.84 12.38 -12.42
N ILE A 373 4.59 11.70 -13.54
CA ILE A 373 3.39 10.87 -13.73
C ILE A 373 3.73 9.42 -13.43
N VAL A 374 2.93 8.75 -12.61
CA VAL A 374 3.09 7.33 -12.33
C VAL A 374 2.79 6.50 -13.58
N VAL A 375 3.64 5.55 -13.90
CA VAL A 375 3.57 4.71 -15.11
C VAL A 375 3.72 3.22 -14.79
N GLY A 376 3.38 2.37 -15.76
CA GLY A 376 3.48 0.93 -15.67
C GLY A 376 2.86 0.27 -16.91
N PRO A 377 2.68 -1.06 -16.89
CA PRO A 377 2.15 -1.81 -18.03
C PRO A 377 0.75 -1.34 -18.43
N SER A 378 0.47 -1.34 -19.73
CA SER A 378 -0.78 -0.79 -20.29
C SER A 378 -2.07 -1.50 -19.85
N ASP A 379 -1.98 -2.73 -19.34
CA ASP A 379 -3.09 -3.55 -18.85
C ASP A 379 -3.28 -3.48 -17.31
N GLU A 380 -2.51 -2.63 -16.64
CA GLU A 380 -2.57 -2.41 -15.20
C GLU A 380 -3.17 -1.03 -14.84
N GLU A 381 -3.83 -0.94 -13.68
CA GLU A 381 -4.16 0.34 -13.04
C GLU A 381 -3.16 0.69 -11.92
N ILE A 382 -2.52 -0.34 -11.34
CA ILE A 382 -1.64 -0.23 -10.18
C ILE A 382 -0.42 -1.10 -10.47
N TYR A 383 0.75 -0.48 -10.56
CA TYR A 383 2.01 -1.18 -10.76
C TYR A 383 2.96 -0.87 -9.59
N THR A 384 3.17 -1.87 -8.74
CA THR A 384 3.93 -1.75 -7.49
C THR A 384 4.72 -3.00 -7.21
N ASP A 385 5.78 -2.87 -6.41
CA ASP A 385 6.57 -4.00 -5.93
C ASP A 385 6.27 -4.34 -4.45
N ALA A 386 7.02 -5.29 -3.88
CA ALA A 386 6.88 -5.74 -2.48
C ALA A 386 7.11 -4.65 -1.42
N HIS A 387 7.70 -3.52 -1.79
CA HIS A 387 7.97 -2.39 -0.90
C HIS A 387 6.97 -1.23 -1.07
N GLY A 388 5.94 -1.39 -1.92
CA GLY A 388 5.00 -0.31 -2.20
C GLY A 388 5.61 0.81 -3.05
N ARG A 389 6.68 0.52 -3.81
CA ARG A 389 7.32 1.47 -4.73
C ARG A 389 6.53 1.56 -6.02
N VAL A 390 6.66 2.68 -6.72
CA VAL A 390 6.06 2.90 -8.05
C VAL A 390 7.13 3.32 -9.06
N LYS A 391 6.82 3.26 -10.35
CA LYS A 391 7.63 3.84 -11.42
C LYS A 391 6.97 5.12 -11.94
N VAL A 392 7.76 6.06 -12.43
CA VAL A 392 7.27 7.37 -12.90
C VAL A 392 7.94 7.76 -14.22
N GLN A 393 7.28 8.61 -14.99
CA GLN A 393 7.88 9.37 -16.08
C GLN A 393 8.05 10.81 -15.61
N PHE A 394 9.29 11.32 -15.62
CA PHE A 394 9.56 12.74 -15.39
C PHE A 394 9.19 13.57 -16.62
N HIS A 395 8.80 14.84 -16.43
CA HIS A 395 8.40 15.71 -17.54
C HIS A 395 9.53 16.06 -18.51
N TRP A 396 10.78 16.05 -18.02
CA TRP A 396 11.98 16.29 -18.83
C TRP A 396 12.50 15.04 -19.51
N ASP A 397 12.03 13.84 -19.11
CA ASP A 397 12.41 12.61 -19.78
C ASP A 397 11.65 12.52 -21.11
N ARG A 398 12.39 12.77 -22.18
CA ARG A 398 11.91 12.75 -23.57
C ARG A 398 12.08 11.40 -24.26
N LEU A 399 12.84 10.48 -23.67
CA LEU A 399 13.18 9.18 -24.25
C LEU A 399 12.33 8.04 -23.67
N GLY A 400 11.82 8.20 -22.43
CA GLY A 400 10.96 7.20 -21.80
C GLY A 400 9.64 6.95 -22.55
N GLY A 401 9.24 5.68 -22.58
CA GLY A 401 8.05 5.20 -23.30
C GLY A 401 6.72 5.48 -22.60
N ARG A 402 6.74 6.08 -21.40
CA ARG A 402 5.58 6.19 -20.48
C ARG A 402 5.01 4.82 -20.07
N ASP A 403 5.91 3.86 -19.89
CA ASP A 403 5.62 2.47 -19.55
C ASP A 403 6.44 2.02 -18.32
N GLU A 404 6.44 0.72 -18.02
CA GLU A 404 7.21 0.13 -16.92
C GLU A 404 8.74 0.28 -17.04
N ASN A 405 9.28 0.78 -18.15
CA ASN A 405 10.72 0.96 -18.36
C ASN A 405 11.16 2.42 -18.18
N SER A 406 10.24 3.32 -17.84
CA SER A 406 10.52 4.77 -17.75
C SER A 406 11.46 5.16 -16.61
N SER A 407 11.42 4.44 -15.48
CA SER A 407 12.27 4.72 -14.32
C SER A 407 12.58 3.48 -13.49
N CYS A 408 13.49 3.65 -12.52
CA CYS A 408 13.67 2.70 -11.45
C CYS A 408 12.46 2.67 -10.50
N TRP A 409 12.47 1.73 -9.55
CA TRP A 409 11.47 1.67 -8.49
C TRP A 409 11.69 2.77 -7.44
N ILE A 410 10.69 3.64 -7.27
CA ILE A 410 10.75 4.81 -6.39
C ILE A 410 9.89 4.60 -5.15
N ARG A 411 10.49 4.77 -3.96
CA ARG A 411 9.76 4.67 -2.68
C ARG A 411 8.74 5.78 -2.54
N VAL A 412 7.60 5.44 -1.93
CA VAL A 412 6.49 6.37 -1.72
C VAL A 412 6.29 6.65 -0.24
N SER A 413 6.41 7.93 0.14
CA SER A 413 6.09 8.42 1.48
C SER A 413 4.63 8.12 1.84
N GLN A 414 4.44 7.60 3.06
CA GLN A 414 3.13 7.26 3.62
C GLN A 414 2.83 8.18 4.79
N ALA A 415 1.54 8.36 5.10
CA ALA A 415 1.11 9.15 6.26
C ALA A 415 1.60 8.56 7.60
N TRP A 416 1.79 7.24 7.67
CA TRP A 416 2.32 6.53 8.83
C TRP A 416 2.90 5.18 8.41
N ALA A 417 4.14 4.84 8.80
CA ALA A 417 4.79 3.58 8.42
C ALA A 417 5.52 2.93 9.61
N GLY A 418 5.01 1.80 10.09
CA GLY A 418 5.59 0.99 11.16
C GLY A 418 5.86 -0.46 10.72
N ALA A 419 6.46 -1.26 11.60
CA ALA A 419 6.81 -2.65 11.32
C ALA A 419 5.56 -3.55 11.25
N GLY A 420 4.98 -3.69 10.05
CA GLY A 420 3.77 -4.48 9.81
C GLY A 420 2.44 -3.76 10.10
N TRP A 421 2.47 -2.44 10.28
CA TRP A 421 1.29 -1.61 10.59
C TRP A 421 1.49 -0.17 10.08
N GLY A 422 0.42 0.57 9.82
CA GLY A 422 0.48 1.95 9.32
C GLY A 422 -0.56 2.24 8.23
N ALA A 423 -0.32 3.30 7.45
CA ALA A 423 -1.10 3.69 6.28
C ALA A 423 -0.39 3.26 4.99
N MET A 424 -1.16 2.84 3.98
CA MET A 424 -0.62 2.46 2.67
C MET A 424 -1.56 2.93 1.56
N PHE A 425 -1.14 3.98 0.84
CA PHE A 425 -1.86 4.53 -0.31
C PHE A 425 -0.93 4.56 -1.52
N ILE A 426 -1.01 3.52 -2.34
CA ILE A 426 -0.18 3.34 -3.53
C ILE A 426 -0.73 4.25 -4.65
N PRO A 427 0.08 5.18 -5.20
CA PRO A 427 -0.28 5.95 -6.39
C PRO A 427 -0.59 5.02 -7.57
N ARG A 428 -1.64 5.33 -8.34
CA ARG A 428 -2.03 4.57 -9.53
C ARG A 428 -1.39 5.13 -10.78
N ILE A 429 -1.32 4.31 -11.84
CA ILE A 429 -0.88 4.77 -13.16
C ILE A 429 -1.71 5.97 -13.59
N GLY A 430 -1.05 7.02 -14.07
CA GLY A 430 -1.66 8.30 -14.45
C GLY A 430 -1.80 9.31 -13.31
N HIS A 431 -1.57 8.95 -12.04
CA HIS A 431 -1.53 9.93 -10.95
C HIS A 431 -0.26 10.79 -11.05
N GLU A 432 -0.40 12.09 -10.76
CA GLU A 432 0.73 12.99 -10.58
C GLU A 432 1.26 12.94 -9.14
N VAL A 433 2.56 12.72 -9.01
CA VAL A 433 3.27 12.61 -7.73
C VAL A 433 4.35 13.67 -7.62
N ILE A 434 4.63 14.11 -6.39
CA ILE A 434 5.78 14.97 -6.08
C ILE A 434 6.96 14.07 -5.76
N VAL A 435 8.06 14.25 -6.47
CA VAL A 435 9.32 13.51 -6.32
C VAL A 435 10.38 14.45 -5.77
N ASP A 436 10.96 14.05 -4.65
CA ASP A 436 12.16 14.65 -4.06
C ASP A 436 13.36 13.74 -4.33
N PHE A 437 14.57 14.21 -4.03
CA PHE A 437 15.82 13.52 -4.33
C PHE A 437 16.70 13.51 -3.09
N ILE A 438 17.08 12.32 -2.61
CA ILE A 438 17.86 12.17 -1.37
C ILE A 438 19.23 12.82 -1.58
N GLU A 439 19.59 13.78 -0.73
CA GLU A 439 20.81 14.61 -0.87
C GLU A 439 20.86 15.41 -2.19
N GLY A 440 19.69 15.65 -2.79
CA GLY A 440 19.57 16.27 -4.11
C GLY A 440 20.13 15.42 -5.24
N ASP A 441 20.43 14.13 -5.02
CA ASP A 441 21.02 13.25 -6.03
C ASP A 441 19.96 12.81 -7.06
N PRO A 442 20.10 13.16 -8.37
CA PRO A 442 19.22 12.71 -9.44
C PRO A 442 18.98 11.20 -9.50
N ASP A 443 19.94 10.39 -9.04
CA ASP A 443 19.87 8.93 -9.06
C ASP A 443 19.08 8.36 -7.87
N ARG A 444 18.66 9.20 -6.91
CA ARG A 444 17.97 8.78 -5.67
C ARG A 444 16.60 9.45 -5.51
N PRO A 445 15.66 9.26 -6.45
CA PRO A 445 14.34 9.81 -6.32
C PRO A 445 13.54 9.14 -5.18
N ILE A 446 12.63 9.90 -4.57
CA ILE A 446 11.65 9.45 -3.58
C ILE A 446 10.35 10.23 -3.73
N VAL A 447 9.21 9.56 -3.78
CA VAL A 447 7.90 10.24 -3.84
C VAL A 447 7.53 10.75 -2.45
N THR A 448 7.30 12.04 -2.31
CA THR A 448 6.97 12.71 -1.03
C THR A 448 5.53 13.22 -0.97
N GLY A 449 4.84 13.32 -2.11
CA GLY A 449 3.49 13.87 -2.16
C GLY A 449 2.71 13.45 -3.41
N ARG A 450 1.45 13.89 -3.48
CA ARG A 450 0.54 13.69 -4.61
C ARG A 450 -0.23 14.97 -4.86
N VAL A 451 -0.57 15.25 -6.11
CA VAL A 451 -1.35 16.44 -6.49
C VAL A 451 -2.44 16.06 -7.49
N TYR A 452 -3.55 16.80 -7.45
CA TYR A 452 -4.60 16.72 -8.48
C TYR A 452 -4.21 17.58 -9.68
N HIS A 453 -4.67 17.22 -10.87
CA HIS A 453 -4.43 17.92 -12.13
C HIS A 453 -5.67 17.85 -13.05
N GLY A 454 -5.60 18.44 -14.24
CA GLY A 454 -6.78 18.64 -15.10
C GLY A 454 -7.58 17.38 -15.44
N THR A 455 -6.93 16.22 -15.56
CA THR A 455 -7.59 14.92 -15.84
C THR A 455 -7.85 14.09 -14.58
N ASN A 456 -7.15 14.37 -13.49
CA ASN A 456 -7.36 13.76 -12.17
C ASN A 456 -7.82 14.85 -11.21
N SER A 457 -9.11 15.15 -11.26
CA SER A 457 -9.71 16.23 -10.48
C SER A 457 -9.94 15.82 -9.01
N PRO A 458 -10.06 16.80 -8.09
CA PRO A 458 -10.47 16.52 -6.72
C PRO A 458 -11.81 15.73 -6.65
N PRO A 459 -12.07 14.95 -5.58
CA PRO A 459 -13.24 14.06 -5.51
C PRO A 459 -14.59 14.76 -5.48
N TYR A 460 -14.59 16.06 -5.16
CA TYR A 460 -15.76 16.94 -5.11
C TYR A 460 -15.49 18.21 -5.91
N THR A 461 -16.55 18.79 -6.47
CA THR A 461 -16.46 20.02 -7.27
C THR A 461 -16.03 21.19 -6.40
N LEU A 462 -14.84 21.73 -6.66
CA LEU A 462 -14.31 22.92 -5.98
C LEU A 462 -14.41 24.15 -6.89
N PRO A 463 -14.67 25.35 -6.33
CA PRO A 463 -14.72 25.70 -4.90
C PRO A 463 -16.08 25.50 -4.21
N ASP A 464 -17.09 24.96 -4.90
CA ASP A 464 -18.46 24.83 -4.37
C ASP A 464 -18.52 24.00 -3.09
N GLU A 465 -17.77 22.89 -3.05
CA GLU A 465 -17.77 21.90 -1.97
C GLU A 465 -16.58 22.07 -1.01
N LYS A 466 -16.12 23.31 -0.79
CA LYS A 466 -14.90 23.65 -0.03
C LYS A 466 -14.90 23.26 1.45
N SER A 467 -16.06 22.98 2.04
CA SER A 467 -16.19 22.52 3.44
C SER A 467 -16.12 21.00 3.59
N LYS A 468 -15.98 20.26 2.48
CA LYS A 468 -15.84 18.80 2.51
C LYS A 468 -14.38 18.37 2.59
N SER A 469 -14.11 17.47 3.52
CA SER A 469 -12.86 16.70 3.60
C SER A 469 -13.15 15.22 3.37
N THR A 470 -12.38 14.52 2.55
CA THR A 470 -12.69 13.11 2.22
C THR A 470 -11.45 12.22 2.02
N LEU A 471 -11.63 10.94 2.35
CA LEU A 471 -10.83 9.83 1.88
C LEU A 471 -11.73 8.94 1.01
N LYS A 472 -11.62 9.09 -0.31
CA LYS A 472 -12.43 8.37 -1.29
C LYS A 472 -11.56 7.47 -2.16
N SER A 473 -11.87 6.18 -2.20
CA SER A 473 -11.21 5.21 -3.07
C SER A 473 -11.92 5.09 -4.42
N ASN A 474 -11.32 4.39 -5.38
CA ASN A 474 -12.00 3.91 -6.57
C ASN A 474 -11.86 2.39 -6.67
N THR A 475 -12.90 1.67 -7.07
CA THR A 475 -12.82 0.22 -7.33
C THR A 475 -11.76 -0.05 -8.40
N THR A 476 -11.05 -1.17 -8.30
CA THR A 476 -9.99 -1.57 -9.24
C THR A 476 -10.13 -3.07 -9.54
N LYS A 477 -9.93 -3.55 -10.77
CA LYS A 477 -9.73 -2.79 -12.03
C LYS A 477 -11.09 -2.41 -12.68
N GLY A 478 -11.13 -1.33 -13.46
CA GLY A 478 -12.29 -0.87 -14.26
C GLY A 478 -13.35 -0.10 -13.48
N GLY A 479 -12.96 0.69 -12.48
CA GLY A 479 -13.82 1.08 -11.35
C GLY A 479 -15.20 1.68 -11.64
N GLU A 480 -16.24 1.06 -11.06
CA GLU A 480 -17.66 1.52 -11.08
C GLU A 480 -18.19 1.89 -9.66
N GLY A 481 -17.32 2.22 -8.70
CA GLY A 481 -17.75 2.54 -7.33
C GLY A 481 -16.61 2.89 -6.38
N SER A 482 -16.93 3.23 -5.12
CA SER A 482 -15.95 3.77 -4.15
C SER A 482 -16.24 3.35 -2.71
N ASN A 483 -15.20 3.19 -1.90
CA ASN A 483 -15.33 3.31 -0.44
C ASN A 483 -14.99 4.74 -0.03
N GLU A 484 -15.70 5.29 0.95
CA GLU A 484 -15.53 6.70 1.32
C GLU A 484 -15.73 6.94 2.82
N LEU A 485 -14.85 7.78 3.38
CA LEU A 485 -15.06 8.48 4.65
C LEU A 485 -15.00 9.99 4.35
N ARG A 486 -16.10 10.70 4.57
CA ARG A 486 -16.22 12.13 4.33
C ARG A 486 -16.72 12.87 5.57
N PHE A 487 -16.19 14.06 5.77
CA PHE A 487 -16.63 15.06 6.74
C PHE A 487 -17.14 16.29 6.00
N GLU A 488 -18.36 16.73 6.32
CA GLU A 488 -18.93 18.02 5.93
C GLU A 488 -18.94 18.95 7.15
N ASP A 489 -18.28 20.10 7.02
CA ASP A 489 -18.14 21.09 8.09
C ASP A 489 -18.98 22.37 7.83
N GLU A 490 -19.89 22.36 6.85
CA GLU A 490 -20.85 23.45 6.68
C GLU A 490 -21.76 23.57 7.91
N LYS A 491 -21.70 24.72 8.57
CA LYS A 491 -22.44 24.98 9.81
C LYS A 491 -23.95 24.75 9.66
N GLY A 492 -24.51 23.91 10.53
CA GLY A 492 -25.92 23.53 10.53
C GLY A 492 -26.28 22.43 9.51
N LYS A 493 -25.28 21.89 8.80
CA LYS A 493 -25.41 20.77 7.86
C LYS A 493 -24.27 19.75 8.04
N GLU A 494 -23.64 19.74 9.20
CA GLU A 494 -22.48 18.90 9.48
C GLU A 494 -22.84 17.42 9.31
N GLU A 495 -21.98 16.67 8.63
CA GLU A 495 -22.21 15.26 8.33
C GLU A 495 -20.90 14.45 8.35
N VAL A 496 -20.94 13.27 8.96
CA VAL A 496 -19.95 12.22 8.74
C VAL A 496 -20.59 11.15 7.86
N TYR A 497 -20.07 11.00 6.65
CA TYR A 497 -20.55 10.01 5.67
C TYR A 497 -19.56 8.86 5.57
N LEU A 498 -20.05 7.64 5.83
CA LEU A 498 -19.30 6.40 5.66
C LEU A 498 -19.98 5.52 4.62
N HIS A 499 -19.28 5.23 3.53
CA HIS A 499 -19.77 4.39 2.43
C HIS A 499 -18.85 3.19 2.20
N ALA A 500 -19.45 2.00 2.18
CA ALA A 500 -18.79 0.77 1.77
C ALA A 500 -19.42 0.29 0.46
N GLN A 501 -18.61 0.08 -0.57
CA GLN A 501 -19.08 -0.35 -1.89
C GLN A 501 -19.71 -1.76 -1.86
N LYS A 502 -19.27 -2.63 -0.93
CA LYS A 502 -19.70 -4.02 -0.85
C LYS A 502 -19.98 -4.48 0.58
N ASN A 503 -18.93 -4.84 1.32
CA ASN A 503 -19.04 -5.36 2.67
C ASN A 503 -18.51 -4.33 3.66
N TRP A 504 -19.20 -4.18 4.81
CA TRP A 504 -18.69 -3.44 5.96
C TRP A 504 -18.63 -4.37 7.17
N THR A 505 -17.42 -4.61 7.66
CA THR A 505 -17.16 -5.44 8.84
C THR A 505 -16.65 -4.55 9.96
N ILE A 506 -17.23 -4.68 11.16
CA ILE A 506 -16.84 -3.93 12.35
C ILE A 506 -16.39 -4.91 13.43
N GLY A 507 -15.13 -4.86 13.84
CA GLY A 507 -14.60 -5.57 15.00
C GLY A 507 -14.41 -4.61 16.17
N VAL A 508 -14.94 -4.97 17.35
CA VAL A 508 -14.72 -4.23 18.60
C VAL A 508 -14.41 -5.26 19.68
N GLU A 509 -13.17 -5.24 20.18
CA GLU A 509 -12.67 -6.28 21.09
C GLU A 509 -13.14 -6.15 22.54
N ASN A 510 -13.66 -4.97 22.92
CA ASN A 510 -14.14 -4.72 24.28
C ASN A 510 -15.52 -4.06 24.27
N ASP A 511 -15.59 -2.73 24.31
CA ASP A 511 -16.85 -2.00 24.46
C ASP A 511 -17.17 -1.12 23.24
N LYS A 512 -18.40 -1.21 22.73
CA LYS A 512 -18.96 -0.26 21.75
C LYS A 512 -20.04 0.58 22.41
N ASN A 513 -19.78 1.88 22.54
CA ASN A 513 -20.77 2.86 23.00
C ASN A 513 -21.31 3.67 21.82
N GLN A 514 -22.61 3.99 21.84
CA GLN A 514 -23.26 4.81 20.82
C GLN A 514 -24.32 5.69 21.50
N THR A 515 -24.35 6.97 21.17
CA THR A 515 -25.36 7.92 21.65
C THR A 515 -25.82 8.74 20.47
N ILE A 516 -27.12 8.74 20.23
CA ILE A 516 -27.77 9.49 19.16
C ILE A 516 -28.57 10.61 19.82
N GLY A 517 -28.23 11.86 19.53
CA GLY A 517 -28.84 13.03 20.17
C GLY A 517 -30.27 13.32 19.72
N ASN A 518 -30.68 12.76 18.58
CA ASN A 518 -32.03 12.86 18.04
C ASN A 518 -32.52 11.46 17.57
N ASP A 519 -32.66 11.24 16.25
CA ASP A 519 -33.27 10.03 15.70
C ASP A 519 -32.26 9.03 15.11
N GLU A 520 -32.51 7.73 15.24
CA GLU A 520 -31.80 6.65 14.54
C GLU A 520 -32.77 5.91 13.60
N SER A 521 -32.36 5.73 12.34
CA SER A 521 -33.07 4.90 11.35
C SER A 521 -32.16 3.79 10.85
N LEU A 522 -32.62 2.54 10.95
CA LEU A 522 -31.92 1.37 10.45
C LEU A 522 -32.79 0.60 9.46
N ARG A 523 -32.34 0.50 8.22
CA ARG A 523 -33.00 -0.28 7.16
C ARG A 523 -32.11 -1.41 6.69
N VAL A 524 -32.55 -2.65 6.92
CA VAL A 524 -31.94 -3.86 6.38
C VAL A 524 -32.88 -4.43 5.32
N LYS A 525 -32.41 -4.54 4.07
CA LYS A 525 -33.26 -4.97 2.94
C LYS A 525 -33.50 -6.48 2.90
N ASN A 526 -32.56 -7.25 3.44
CA ASN A 526 -32.65 -8.70 3.54
C ASN A 526 -32.67 -9.08 5.03
N ASP A 527 -31.76 -9.93 5.49
CA ASP A 527 -31.78 -10.48 6.84
C ASP A 527 -30.98 -9.67 7.85
N ARG A 528 -31.49 -9.59 9.09
CA ARG A 528 -30.76 -9.10 10.26
C ARG A 528 -30.70 -10.18 11.33
N GLU A 529 -29.50 -10.67 11.61
CA GLU A 529 -29.24 -11.52 12.76
C GLU A 529 -28.69 -10.68 13.93
N LYS A 530 -29.16 -10.97 15.15
CA LYS A 530 -28.63 -10.37 16.38
C LYS A 530 -28.46 -11.46 17.42
N LYS A 531 -27.22 -11.65 17.88
CA LYS A 531 -26.87 -12.54 18.98
C LYS A 531 -26.28 -11.74 20.13
N VAL A 532 -26.77 -12.00 21.34
CA VAL A 532 -26.25 -11.45 22.60
C VAL A 532 -26.01 -12.64 23.52
N ASP A 533 -24.75 -12.97 23.80
CA ASP A 533 -24.40 -14.19 24.54
C ASP A 533 -24.79 -14.15 26.03
N ALA A 534 -24.85 -12.94 26.61
CA ALA A 534 -25.26 -12.72 27.99
C ALA A 534 -26.65 -12.04 28.06
N ASN A 535 -26.69 -10.75 28.43
CA ASN A 535 -27.94 -10.06 28.72
C ASN A 535 -28.24 -8.97 27.70
N GLN A 536 -29.49 -8.91 27.23
CA GLN A 536 -30.03 -7.77 26.50
C GLN A 536 -31.03 -7.01 27.38
N LYS A 537 -30.78 -5.73 27.62
CA LYS A 537 -31.73 -4.80 28.23
C LYS A 537 -32.15 -3.75 27.19
N GLU A 538 -33.46 -3.54 27.07
CA GLU A 538 -34.05 -2.51 26.21
C GLU A 538 -34.99 -1.66 27.06
N THR A 539 -34.94 -0.33 26.90
CA THR A 539 -35.82 0.59 27.62
C THR A 539 -36.30 1.65 26.64
N ILE A 540 -37.62 1.76 26.50
CA ILE A 540 -38.28 2.69 25.58
C ILE A 540 -39.10 3.66 26.43
N GLY A 541 -38.77 4.95 26.37
CA GLY A 541 -39.48 5.98 27.16
C GLY A 541 -40.89 6.29 26.65
N GLY A 542 -41.14 6.04 25.36
CA GLY A 542 -42.43 6.20 24.69
C GLY A 542 -43.04 4.87 24.26
N ASN A 543 -43.49 4.80 23.00
CA ASN A 543 -44.16 3.62 22.45
C ASN A 543 -43.18 2.65 21.80
N LYS A 544 -43.43 1.34 21.94
CA LYS A 544 -42.78 0.28 21.16
C LYS A 544 -43.80 -0.39 20.25
N THR A 545 -43.60 -0.29 18.94
CA THR A 545 -44.42 -0.97 17.93
C THR A 545 -43.59 -2.07 17.27
N ILE A 546 -44.17 -3.26 17.12
CA ILE A 546 -43.57 -4.38 16.40
C ILE A 546 -44.58 -4.82 15.34
N ASP A 547 -44.21 -4.72 14.07
CA ASP A 547 -45.00 -5.20 12.93
C ASP A 547 -44.25 -6.35 12.25
N VAL A 548 -44.85 -7.54 12.23
CA VAL A 548 -44.30 -8.74 11.61
C VAL A 548 -45.35 -9.28 10.64
N THR A 549 -45.08 -9.12 9.34
CA THR A 549 -45.99 -9.58 8.28
C THR A 549 -45.99 -11.09 8.12
N GLY A 550 -44.86 -11.74 8.43
CA GLY A 550 -44.70 -13.19 8.46
C GLY A 550 -45.00 -13.79 9.83
N ALA A 551 -44.22 -14.80 10.22
CA ALA A 551 -44.37 -15.47 11.51
C ALA A 551 -43.48 -14.83 12.60
N HIS A 552 -44.03 -14.62 13.79
CA HIS A 552 -43.26 -14.30 15.00
C HIS A 552 -43.08 -15.56 15.86
N LYS A 553 -41.83 -15.92 16.16
CA LYS A 553 -41.49 -17.05 17.03
C LYS A 553 -40.59 -16.59 18.17
N GLU A 554 -41.05 -16.77 19.40
CA GLU A 554 -40.28 -16.48 20.62
C GLU A 554 -40.08 -17.78 21.42
N LYS A 555 -38.84 -18.07 21.83
CA LYS A 555 -38.50 -19.21 22.69
C LYS A 555 -37.82 -18.72 23.95
N ILE A 556 -38.45 -18.94 25.10
CA ILE A 556 -37.93 -18.57 26.42
C ILE A 556 -37.56 -19.86 27.15
N GLY A 557 -36.29 -20.03 27.51
CA GLY A 557 -35.82 -21.21 28.26
C GLY A 557 -36.11 -21.15 29.77
N GLY A 558 -36.27 -19.95 30.31
CA GLY A 558 -36.62 -19.68 31.70
C GLY A 558 -38.02 -19.08 31.84
N ASN A 559 -38.14 -18.03 32.67
CA ASN A 559 -39.42 -17.38 32.93
C ASN A 559 -39.70 -16.25 31.94
N GLN A 560 -40.95 -16.18 31.44
CA GLN A 560 -41.48 -14.99 30.76
C GLN A 560 -42.42 -14.26 31.73
N THR A 561 -42.12 -13.00 32.07
CA THR A 561 -42.99 -12.14 32.90
C THR A 561 -43.50 -10.97 32.07
N VAL A 562 -44.82 -10.83 31.99
CA VAL A 562 -45.47 -9.73 31.25
C VAL A 562 -46.36 -8.95 32.23
N ASN A 563 -45.94 -7.73 32.56
CA ASN A 563 -46.70 -6.82 33.41
C ASN A 563 -47.38 -5.76 32.54
N VAL A 564 -48.72 -5.76 32.50
CA VAL A 564 -49.52 -4.77 31.77
C VAL A 564 -50.27 -3.91 32.78
N GLY A 565 -49.91 -2.63 32.89
CA GLY A 565 -50.47 -1.72 33.90
C GLY A 565 -51.90 -1.25 33.64
N ALA A 566 -52.36 -1.30 32.38
CA ALA A 566 -53.70 -0.87 31.99
C ALA A 566 -54.49 -2.01 31.33
N LYS A 567 -54.52 -2.06 29.99
CA LYS A 567 -55.33 -3.02 29.23
C LYS A 567 -54.44 -3.92 28.38
N ARG A 568 -54.66 -5.23 28.46
CA ARG A 568 -54.17 -6.20 27.46
C ARG A 568 -55.33 -6.63 26.58
N ASN A 569 -55.23 -6.40 25.27
CA ASN A 569 -56.13 -7.00 24.27
C ASN A 569 -55.37 -8.10 23.54
N LEU A 570 -55.98 -9.28 23.43
CA LEU A 570 -55.49 -10.37 22.59
C LEU A 570 -56.61 -10.74 21.62
N THR A 571 -56.31 -10.73 20.34
CA THR A 571 -57.23 -11.15 19.28
C THR A 571 -56.53 -12.22 18.47
N VAL A 572 -57.14 -13.40 18.40
CA VAL A 572 -56.67 -14.54 17.61
C VAL A 572 -57.79 -14.89 16.64
N ASN A 573 -57.52 -14.77 15.34
CA ASN A 573 -58.57 -14.88 14.31
C ASN A 573 -58.97 -16.33 14.02
N THR A 574 -58.06 -17.28 14.22
CA THR A 574 -58.26 -18.69 13.88
C THR A 574 -58.28 -19.56 15.13
N GLU A 575 -57.12 -19.84 15.71
CA GLU A 575 -56.96 -20.79 16.81
C GLU A 575 -55.93 -20.31 17.83
N GLU A 576 -56.30 -20.37 19.12
CA GLU A 576 -55.38 -20.22 20.25
C GLU A 576 -55.26 -21.58 20.96
N VAL A 577 -54.06 -22.17 20.97
CA VAL A 577 -53.75 -23.40 21.71
C VAL A 577 -52.86 -23.06 22.90
N VAL A 578 -53.33 -23.39 24.11
CA VAL A 578 -52.58 -23.18 25.36
C VAL A 578 -52.31 -24.51 26.04
N ASN A 579 -51.09 -25.02 25.92
CA ASN A 579 -50.63 -26.23 26.60
C ASN A 579 -49.94 -25.88 27.91
N VAL A 580 -50.46 -26.35 29.05
CA VAL A 580 -49.89 -26.12 30.39
C VAL A 580 -49.51 -27.46 31.00
N GLY A 581 -48.22 -27.68 31.25
CA GLY A 581 -47.71 -28.99 31.69
C GLY A 581 -48.02 -29.35 33.15
N THR A 582 -48.19 -28.36 34.03
CA THR A 582 -48.50 -28.58 35.46
C THR A 582 -49.76 -27.82 35.87
N ASN A 583 -49.64 -26.55 36.25
CA ASN A 583 -50.73 -25.78 36.84
C ASN A 583 -50.97 -24.49 36.05
N ARG A 584 -52.24 -24.24 35.71
CA ARG A 584 -52.71 -22.92 35.28
C ARG A 584 -53.49 -22.28 36.42
N THR A 585 -52.93 -21.26 37.06
CA THR A 585 -53.63 -20.47 38.08
C THR A 585 -54.17 -19.20 37.47
N LEU A 586 -55.49 -19.00 37.51
CA LEU A 586 -56.14 -17.77 37.07
C LEU A 586 -56.83 -17.10 38.27
N LYS A 587 -56.37 -15.90 38.62
CA LYS A 587 -56.98 -15.06 39.65
C LYS A 587 -57.57 -13.81 39.01
N VAL A 588 -58.89 -13.70 39.04
CA VAL A 588 -59.61 -12.53 38.52
C VAL A 588 -60.22 -11.79 39.70
N GLY A 589 -59.81 -10.54 39.93
CA GLY A 589 -60.32 -9.73 41.04
C GLY A 589 -61.74 -9.17 40.80
N GLY A 590 -62.14 -9.06 39.53
CA GLY A 590 -63.47 -8.64 39.10
C GLY A 590 -64.25 -9.78 38.45
N ILE A 591 -64.79 -9.50 37.26
CA ILE A 591 -65.64 -10.46 36.53
C ILE A 591 -64.79 -11.25 35.53
N GLN A 592 -64.90 -12.57 35.57
CA GLN A 592 -64.50 -13.45 34.47
C GLN A 592 -65.74 -13.79 33.63
N LYS A 593 -65.76 -13.38 32.35
CA LYS A 593 -66.85 -13.67 31.41
C LYS A 593 -66.32 -14.53 30.27
N HIS A 594 -66.96 -15.68 30.05
CA HIS A 594 -66.80 -16.46 28.83
C HIS A 594 -68.07 -16.35 27.99
N THR A 595 -67.91 -16.15 26.69
CA THR A 595 -69.01 -16.21 25.72
C THR A 595 -68.57 -17.18 24.64
N ILE A 596 -69.20 -18.34 24.62
CA ILE A 596 -68.86 -19.46 23.75
C ILE A 596 -70.09 -19.69 22.88
N THR A 597 -69.95 -19.46 21.58
CA THR A 597 -71.05 -19.61 20.61
C THR A 597 -71.22 -21.04 20.14
N GLY A 598 -70.13 -21.81 20.15
CA GLY A 598 -70.12 -23.25 19.87
C GLY A 598 -70.15 -24.08 21.14
N GLN A 599 -69.34 -25.13 21.15
CA GLN A 599 -69.25 -26.11 22.23
C GLN A 599 -68.20 -25.70 23.28
N ASN A 600 -68.50 -25.97 24.56
CA ASN A 600 -67.54 -25.85 25.65
C ASN A 600 -67.31 -27.23 26.28
N ASP A 601 -66.26 -27.90 25.85
CA ASP A 601 -65.88 -29.20 26.39
C ASP A 601 -64.93 -29.07 27.57
N LEU A 602 -65.32 -29.66 28.70
CA LEU A 602 -64.46 -29.80 29.86
C LEU A 602 -64.29 -31.27 30.19
N THR A 603 -63.05 -31.74 30.11
CA THR A 603 -62.65 -33.07 30.58
C THR A 603 -61.64 -32.90 31.70
N CYS A 604 -61.96 -33.39 32.90
CA CYS A 604 -61.09 -33.32 34.05
C CYS A 604 -61.33 -34.49 35.01
N ALA A 605 -60.31 -34.87 35.78
CA ALA A 605 -60.46 -35.90 36.81
C ALA A 605 -61.34 -35.43 37.99
N THR A 606 -61.14 -34.19 38.43
CA THR A 606 -61.90 -33.58 39.53
C THR A 606 -62.28 -32.15 39.15
N GLU A 607 -63.58 -31.87 39.18
CA GLU A 607 -64.12 -30.52 39.04
C GLU A 607 -64.70 -30.07 40.38
N LYS A 608 -64.30 -28.89 40.87
CA LYS A 608 -64.81 -28.34 42.13
C LYS A 608 -65.21 -26.88 41.96
N TYR A 609 -66.45 -26.58 42.33
CA TYR A 609 -66.95 -25.21 42.44
C TYR A 609 -67.24 -24.88 43.89
N THR A 610 -66.68 -23.76 44.36
CA THR A 610 -67.09 -23.11 45.61
C THR A 610 -67.74 -21.78 45.23
N VAL A 611 -69.05 -21.66 45.45
CA VAL A 611 -69.79 -20.43 45.17
C VAL A 611 -70.33 -19.91 46.49
N SER A 612 -69.80 -18.78 46.98
CA SER A 612 -70.23 -18.18 48.24
C SER A 612 -71.56 -17.42 48.12
N GLY A 613 -71.88 -16.97 46.90
CA GLY A 613 -73.14 -16.31 46.57
C GLY A 613 -74.10 -17.22 45.83
N ASN A 614 -74.85 -16.65 44.89
CA ASN A 614 -75.80 -17.40 44.08
C ASN A 614 -75.10 -18.13 42.91
N ARG A 615 -75.45 -19.40 42.69
CA ARG A 615 -75.18 -20.12 41.43
C ARG A 615 -76.48 -20.28 40.67
N THR A 616 -76.62 -19.55 39.57
CA THR A 616 -77.74 -19.72 38.63
C THR A 616 -77.28 -20.52 37.42
N VAL A 617 -78.05 -21.54 37.06
CA VAL A 617 -77.88 -22.30 35.82
C VAL A 617 -79.18 -22.18 35.04
N THR A 618 -79.09 -21.66 33.82
CA THR A 618 -80.22 -21.56 32.89
C THR A 618 -79.82 -22.29 31.62
N ALA A 619 -80.57 -23.32 31.25
CA ALA A 619 -80.32 -24.13 30.07
C ALA A 619 -81.64 -24.43 29.36
N GLY A 620 -81.62 -24.48 28.02
CA GLY A 620 -82.78 -24.98 27.26
C GLY A 620 -83.03 -26.47 27.48
N THR A 621 -81.95 -27.23 27.67
CA THR A 621 -81.99 -28.63 28.12
C THR A 621 -80.80 -28.88 29.03
N GLU A 622 -81.02 -29.50 30.18
CA GLU A 622 -79.96 -29.93 31.10
C GLU A 622 -80.04 -31.45 31.27
N SER A 623 -78.95 -32.15 30.93
CA SER A 623 -78.80 -33.59 31.17
C SER A 623 -77.65 -33.80 32.15
N LYS A 624 -77.89 -34.59 33.20
CA LYS A 624 -76.90 -34.93 34.23
C LYS A 624 -76.86 -36.43 34.41
N THR A 625 -75.78 -37.05 33.95
CA THR A 625 -75.51 -38.48 34.16
C THR A 625 -74.43 -38.62 35.23
N VAL A 626 -74.71 -39.40 36.28
CA VAL A 626 -73.75 -39.72 37.32
C VAL A 626 -73.60 -41.23 37.35
N ASN A 627 -72.43 -41.74 36.95
CA ASN A 627 -72.17 -43.19 36.90
C ASN A 627 -71.98 -43.79 38.30
N GLY A 628 -71.57 -42.97 39.27
CA GLY A 628 -71.38 -43.35 40.67
C GLY A 628 -72.46 -42.79 41.59
N MET A 629 -72.08 -42.49 42.83
CA MET A 629 -72.99 -41.89 43.81
C MET A 629 -73.22 -40.41 43.52
N ARG A 630 -74.49 -39.98 43.53
CA ARG A 630 -74.87 -38.57 43.60
C ARG A 630 -75.33 -38.24 45.01
N THR A 631 -74.58 -37.39 45.71
CA THR A 631 -74.95 -36.87 47.03
C THR A 631 -75.42 -35.42 46.90
N LEU A 632 -76.61 -35.13 47.41
CA LEU A 632 -77.12 -33.78 47.57
C LEU A 632 -77.30 -33.52 49.06
N SER A 633 -76.76 -32.41 49.53
CA SER A 633 -76.90 -31.95 50.91
C SER A 633 -77.20 -30.46 50.87
N ALA A 634 -78.35 -30.08 51.41
CA ALA A 634 -78.81 -28.70 51.45
C ALA A 634 -79.63 -28.49 52.72
N ASN A 635 -79.57 -27.27 53.29
CA ASN A 635 -80.45 -26.89 54.40
C ASN A 635 -81.92 -26.87 53.95
N VAL A 636 -82.16 -26.37 52.73
CA VAL A 636 -83.45 -26.37 52.06
C VAL A 636 -83.22 -26.76 50.61
N GLU A 637 -83.99 -27.73 50.12
CA GLU A 637 -84.04 -28.10 48.73
C GLU A 637 -85.49 -28.00 48.24
N SER A 638 -85.73 -27.23 47.17
CA SER A 638 -87.05 -27.02 46.59
C SER A 638 -87.04 -27.33 45.11
N TYR A 639 -88.00 -28.13 44.66
CA TYR A 639 -88.24 -28.40 43.24
C TYR A 639 -89.58 -27.77 42.84
N THR A 640 -89.54 -26.89 41.84
CA THR A 640 -90.75 -26.40 41.18
C THR A 640 -90.74 -26.94 39.75
N VAL A 641 -91.77 -27.70 39.39
CA VAL A 641 -91.93 -28.25 38.04
C VAL A 641 -93.26 -27.71 37.51
N SER A 642 -93.21 -26.93 36.43
CA SER A 642 -94.41 -26.35 35.81
C SER A 642 -95.18 -27.33 34.92
N GLY A 643 -94.49 -28.36 34.40
CA GLY A 643 -95.08 -29.46 33.66
C GLY A 643 -95.01 -30.78 34.43
N ASN A 644 -94.80 -31.88 33.72
CA ASN A 644 -94.71 -33.20 34.32
C ASN A 644 -93.33 -33.49 34.91
N ARG A 645 -93.31 -34.08 36.11
CA ARG A 645 -92.11 -34.70 36.67
C ARG A 645 -92.19 -36.22 36.48
N ASN A 646 -91.43 -36.75 35.53
CA ASN A 646 -91.27 -38.19 35.36
C ASN A 646 -90.05 -38.65 36.18
N LEU A 647 -90.27 -39.57 37.12
CA LEU A 647 -89.22 -40.17 37.93
C LEU A 647 -89.23 -41.69 37.70
N THR A 648 -88.11 -42.21 37.21
CA THR A 648 -87.89 -43.65 37.09
C THR A 648 -86.74 -44.02 38.01
N VAL A 649 -87.00 -44.91 38.96
CA VAL A 649 -86.04 -45.38 39.97
C VAL A 649 -86.09 -46.90 40.00
N GLY A 650 -84.92 -47.54 40.09
CA GLY A 650 -84.85 -49.00 40.22
C GLY A 650 -85.32 -49.45 41.60
N ASN A 651 -84.66 -48.95 42.65
CA ASN A 651 -85.08 -49.07 44.04
C ASN A 651 -84.99 -47.68 44.70
N GLU A 652 -85.98 -47.31 45.49
CA GLU A 652 -85.99 -46.05 46.23
C GLU A 652 -86.21 -46.32 47.73
N THR A 653 -85.29 -45.82 48.55
CA THR A 653 -85.42 -45.80 50.01
C THR A 653 -85.47 -44.34 50.44
N ARG A 654 -86.58 -43.93 51.07
CA ARG A 654 -86.74 -42.59 51.65
C ARG A 654 -86.78 -42.68 53.17
N THR A 655 -85.84 -41.98 53.80
CA THR A 655 -85.82 -41.82 55.26
C THR A 655 -86.16 -40.37 55.58
N VAL A 656 -87.26 -40.15 56.28
CA VAL A 656 -87.68 -38.83 56.77
C VAL A 656 -87.51 -38.84 58.29
N THR A 657 -86.66 -37.97 58.81
CA THR A 657 -86.36 -37.90 60.25
C THR A 657 -87.38 -37.10 61.05
N ASN A 658 -88.12 -36.20 60.40
CA ASN A 658 -89.13 -35.36 61.02
C ASN A 658 -90.51 -35.61 60.38
N GLN A 659 -91.09 -34.57 59.77
CA GLN A 659 -92.44 -34.58 59.23
C GLN A 659 -92.40 -34.58 57.70
N GLN A 660 -93.25 -35.40 57.09
CA GLN A 660 -93.59 -35.32 55.68
C GLN A 660 -95.05 -34.88 55.55
N THR A 661 -95.34 -33.96 54.63
CA THR A 661 -96.70 -33.47 54.38
C THR A 661 -96.97 -33.54 52.89
N PHE A 662 -98.08 -34.17 52.53
CA PHE A 662 -98.60 -34.21 51.18
C PHE A 662 -99.91 -33.43 51.16
N LEU A 663 -100.05 -32.49 50.24
CA LEU A 663 -101.26 -31.69 50.05
C LEU A 663 -101.80 -31.99 48.65
N GLY A 664 -102.98 -32.61 48.57
CA GLY A 664 -103.62 -32.93 47.29
C GLY A 664 -102.91 -34.02 46.48
N MET A 665 -102.50 -35.11 47.12
CA MET A 665 -101.85 -36.24 46.45
C MET A 665 -102.87 -37.30 46.04
N ASP A 666 -103.09 -37.45 44.73
CA ASP A 666 -103.72 -38.64 44.16
C ASP A 666 -102.62 -39.63 43.75
N VAL A 667 -102.66 -40.83 44.32
CA VAL A 667 -101.76 -41.92 43.97
C VAL A 667 -102.54 -42.93 43.15
N THR A 668 -102.33 -42.92 41.84
CA THR A 668 -102.86 -43.95 40.94
C THR A 668 -101.74 -44.92 40.61
N THR A 669 -101.86 -46.17 41.03
CA THR A 669 -100.92 -47.24 40.67
C THR A 669 -101.58 -48.19 39.70
N ASP A 670 -100.87 -48.58 38.64
CA ASP A 670 -101.39 -49.57 37.68
C ASP A 670 -101.42 -51.01 38.26
N SER A 671 -100.77 -51.25 39.41
CA SER A 671 -100.52 -52.61 39.95
C SER A 671 -100.69 -52.77 41.48
N GLY A 672 -101.30 -51.78 42.16
CA GLY A 672 -101.60 -51.84 43.59
C GLY A 672 -100.46 -51.38 44.50
N ALA A 673 -100.78 -50.58 45.52
CA ALA A 673 -99.82 -50.16 46.52
C ALA A 673 -99.73 -51.22 47.63
N LYS A 674 -98.54 -51.79 47.85
CA LYS A 674 -98.27 -52.75 48.92
C LYS A 674 -97.46 -52.07 50.02
N PHE A 675 -98.03 -52.00 51.22
CA PHE A 675 -97.34 -51.51 52.42
C PHE A 675 -97.06 -52.71 53.33
N GLU A 676 -95.79 -53.05 53.56
CA GLU A 676 -95.38 -54.19 54.39
C GLU A 676 -94.51 -53.72 55.55
N ASN A 677 -94.64 -54.35 56.73
CA ASN A 677 -93.89 -54.04 57.96
C ASN A 677 -94.07 -52.61 58.53
N PHE A 678 -95.30 -52.21 58.84
CA PHE A 678 -95.59 -50.99 59.62
C PHE A 678 -95.86 -51.32 61.10
N ALA A 679 -95.18 -50.62 62.03
CA ALA A 679 -95.40 -50.76 63.48
C ALA A 679 -96.65 -50.02 64.01
N GLY A 680 -97.45 -49.43 63.12
CA GLY A 680 -98.69 -48.73 63.44
C GLY A 680 -98.97 -47.61 62.45
N LEU A 681 -100.10 -47.70 61.75
CA LEU A 681 -100.65 -46.59 60.98
C LEU A 681 -101.64 -45.85 61.90
N LYS A 682 -101.27 -44.66 62.37
CA LYS A 682 -102.16 -43.82 63.18
C LYS A 682 -102.73 -42.69 62.34
N VAL A 683 -103.95 -42.86 61.86
CA VAL A 683 -104.73 -41.76 61.26
C VAL A 683 -105.35 -40.96 62.41
N SER A 684 -104.95 -39.71 62.58
CA SER A 684 -105.46 -38.82 63.64
C SER A 684 -106.04 -37.57 62.99
N ASN A 685 -107.20 -37.09 63.47
CA ASN A 685 -107.89 -35.89 62.97
C ASN A 685 -108.35 -35.93 61.49
N ALA A 686 -108.70 -37.11 60.98
CA ALA A 686 -109.44 -37.20 59.72
C ALA A 686 -110.92 -36.88 59.96
N PHE A 687 -111.48 -35.87 59.26
CA PHE A 687 -112.90 -35.53 59.36
C PHE A 687 -113.82 -36.61 58.79
N ALA A 688 -113.33 -37.38 57.81
CA ALA A 688 -113.94 -38.59 57.29
C ALA A 688 -112.84 -39.46 56.65
N LEU A 689 -112.81 -40.75 56.97
CA LEU A 689 -111.99 -41.73 56.26
C LEU A 689 -112.94 -42.61 55.46
N LEU A 690 -113.02 -42.38 54.16
CA LEU A 690 -113.81 -43.21 53.25
C LEU A 690 -112.88 -44.27 52.64
N MET A 691 -113.09 -45.53 52.99
CA MET A 691 -112.40 -46.67 52.37
C MET A 691 -113.42 -47.46 51.55
N GLU A 692 -113.42 -47.28 50.24
CA GLU A 692 -114.16 -48.15 49.32
C GLU A 692 -113.28 -49.34 48.95
N LEU A 693 -113.57 -50.48 49.55
CA LEU A 693 -112.82 -51.71 49.37
C LEU A 693 -113.76 -52.79 48.84
N LYS A 694 -113.43 -53.38 47.69
CA LYS A 694 -114.21 -54.51 47.13
C LYS A 694 -114.23 -55.72 48.06
N GLN A 695 -113.20 -55.87 48.89
CA GLN A 695 -113.13 -56.91 49.92
C GLN A 695 -112.17 -56.44 51.01
N ILE A 696 -112.65 -56.48 52.26
CA ILE A 696 -111.82 -56.26 53.46
C ILE A 696 -111.63 -57.61 54.11
N SER A 697 -110.37 -58.03 54.29
CA SER A 697 -110.03 -59.18 55.11
C SER A 697 -109.10 -58.71 56.22
N ILE A 698 -109.64 -58.55 57.41
CA ILE A 698 -108.90 -58.14 58.60
C ILE A 698 -108.63 -59.41 59.41
N SER A 699 -107.36 -59.80 59.52
CA SER A 699 -106.91 -60.88 60.40
C SER A 699 -106.14 -60.25 61.55
N VAL A 700 -106.70 -60.30 62.75
CA VAL A 700 -106.07 -59.78 63.97
C VAL A 700 -106.09 -60.86 65.02
N ALA A 701 -104.92 -61.21 65.54
CA ALA A 701 -104.79 -62.28 66.53
C ALA A 701 -105.31 -61.90 67.92
N ASN A 702 -105.42 -60.59 68.21
CA ASN A 702 -106.04 -60.00 69.41
C ASN A 702 -106.33 -58.52 69.12
N ALA A 703 -107.59 -58.12 68.99
CA ALA A 703 -107.96 -56.71 68.79
C ALA A 703 -109.23 -56.35 69.58
N SER A 704 -109.19 -55.19 70.24
CA SER A 704 -110.40 -54.49 70.71
C SER A 704 -110.73 -53.40 69.71
N ILE A 705 -111.96 -53.41 69.20
CA ILE A 705 -112.49 -52.37 68.32
C ILE A 705 -113.48 -51.55 69.14
N GLY A 706 -113.12 -50.30 69.44
CA GLY A 706 -114.01 -49.33 70.07
C GLY A 706 -114.62 -48.41 69.02
N TYR A 707 -115.94 -48.35 68.93
CA TYR A 707 -116.68 -47.44 68.07
C TYR A 707 -117.66 -46.64 68.92
N THR A 708 -117.84 -45.34 68.62
CA THR A 708 -118.77 -44.46 69.34
C THR A 708 -120.20 -44.56 68.81
N SER A 709 -120.37 -44.94 67.53
CA SER A 709 -121.66 -45.25 66.91
C SER A 709 -121.41 -45.96 65.58
N PHE A 710 -122.06 -47.10 65.36
CA PHE A 710 -121.95 -47.88 64.13
C PHE A 710 -123.31 -47.82 63.41
N ASN A 711 -123.37 -47.07 62.31
CA ASN A 711 -124.54 -47.03 61.43
C ASN A 711 -124.21 -47.79 60.16
N LEU A 712 -124.80 -48.98 60.05
CA LEU A 712 -124.75 -49.83 58.88
C LEU A 712 -126.08 -49.66 58.13
N SER A 713 -126.09 -48.95 57.01
CA SER A 713 -127.23 -48.90 56.10
C SER A 713 -126.88 -49.67 54.83
N GLN A 714 -127.53 -50.81 54.64
CA GLN A 714 -127.43 -51.61 53.43
C GLN A 714 -128.83 -52.14 53.08
N ASP A 715 -129.25 -51.92 51.84
CA ASP A 715 -130.41 -52.60 51.26
C ASP A 715 -130.09 -54.10 51.12
N GLY A 716 -130.72 -54.91 51.98
CA GLY A 716 -130.76 -56.36 51.84
C GLY A 716 -129.56 -57.13 52.41
N ILE A 717 -129.59 -57.40 53.71
CA ILE A 717 -128.82 -58.51 54.27
C ILE A 717 -129.52 -59.83 53.89
N LYS A 718 -128.81 -60.70 53.16
CA LYS A 718 -129.09 -62.15 53.14
C LYS A 718 -128.18 -62.82 54.18
N VAL A 719 -128.75 -63.18 55.33
CA VAL A 719 -128.19 -64.23 56.19
C VAL A 719 -128.65 -65.56 55.61
N ASN A 720 -127.70 -66.39 55.18
CA ASN A 720 -127.98 -67.78 54.83
C ASN A 720 -127.67 -68.65 56.05
N THR A 721 -128.70 -68.92 56.85
CA THR A 721 -128.69 -70.04 57.79
C THR A 721 -129.86 -70.93 57.42
N ASN A 722 -129.60 -72.09 56.83
CA ASN A 722 -129.85 -73.35 57.53
C ASN A 722 -129.56 -74.57 56.65
N ALA A 723 -128.65 -75.42 57.14
CA ALA A 723 -128.99 -76.79 57.44
C ALA A 723 -128.79 -76.97 58.97
N LEU A 724 -129.82 -77.10 59.83
CA LEU A 724 -131.25 -76.79 59.72
C LEU A 724 -131.87 -76.74 61.15
N HIS A 725 -132.72 -75.77 61.53
CA HIS A 725 -134.20 -75.85 61.57
C HIS A 725 -134.80 -74.48 62.01
N VAL A 726 -135.96 -74.08 61.47
CA VAL A 726 -136.68 -72.78 61.64
C VAL A 726 -137.62 -72.88 62.88
N ILE A 727 -138.05 -71.88 63.68
CA ILE A 727 -138.55 -70.49 63.49
C ILE A 727 -138.44 -69.76 64.86
N GLY A 728 -138.01 -68.49 64.88
CA GLY A 728 -138.07 -67.62 66.07
C GLY A 728 -136.95 -66.60 66.14
#